data_AF-A0AAI9ZTF5-F1
#
_entry.id   AF-A0AAI9ZTF5-F1
#
_cell.length_a   1.000
_cell.length_b   1.000
_cell.length_c   1.000
_cell.angle_alpha   90.00
_cell.angle_beta   90.00
_cell.angle_gamma   90.00
#
_symmetry.space_group_name_H-M   'P 1'
#
loop_
_entity.id
_entity.type
_entity.pdbx_description
1 polymer ?
#
loop_
_entity_poly.entity_id
_entity_poly.type
_entity_poly.pdbx_seq_one_letter_code
_entity_poly.pdbx_strand_id
1 'polypeptide(L)'
;MSSGNSHDLRASYGAYKLATNCFLGWMVAQYRSAVPARGDDDSGPIQSTGDIVRIATVLKESQTIVPLSIIGALGHAIDKRREVLEIYKALGAEDPSHKHFIKRLEETSDILTPLVAESKLPTSEIPGIDTVTLNQFAALALEEGDTDADDDDDDAPLLPTSSKLPTATHRRSAKGKVILRQPHAKLEVFLEDDEMCRVFEVAYLLHEAGKMRDQLMMFWAEAGKGMIPIPVAAWLTSTVFCLTNQLIADRFPLTSDEMEKTCNNVFDFLEAQPEIDNATDGQLNIVRFCDFRKFVNDWSYNRDQLGRGGDLTTDGKYDEEHFRGVLEILQNTRTYYEEFRPVERLELHNITDSQQARSSEPVLDYLKNFHLGLLPSPSVEEHAASTESPEQTASTDSADDASTELVFGMDLLITTFDAFRWPDGKLNEDVDARTRALDLAYDIGTAVDDSLKVLQDSLNYAPGATLVEEMRELLRGLFDYADERSSFYYRAPWTAGAHMGEILFQAQYFGRYLAGSNSHTGLAAIPATLHLYNTLRRSDFNLAEIPIMEEFCNLFKANVFQGDLPDKNFLSIYRRIVFGGTLNKNKSAIECGNKKCIVPPLMSTFFEQHGNHHRMGPKCLARFLGESNPTTKAQEEKIVKKAVSQPITAIMQRAKETVIAEFSSPVPVMRINYFAIFNLCIEVLENFSKIIDGSELKGSLKFSPPVELHAIRGVSMVDYVLEIIAEYSKTHRNRKKLPKLDWPTFAARAFNVIDKDATLEQFLWKV
;
A
#
# COMPACT_ATOMS: atom_id res chain seq x y z
N MET A 1 1.60 -45.20 25.22
CA MET A 1 0.74 -44.20 25.90
C MET A 1 0.18 -43.30 24.82
N SER A 2 -1.11 -42.98 24.90
CA SER A 2 -1.93 -42.39 23.83
C SER A 2 -1.57 -40.93 23.56
N SER A 3 -1.30 -40.58 22.31
CA SER A 3 -1.14 -39.23 21.76
C SER A 3 -2.48 -38.48 21.62
N GLY A 4 -3.33 -38.54 22.65
CA GLY A 4 -4.68 -37.98 22.63
C GLY A 4 -4.78 -36.80 23.58
N ASN A 5 -5.10 -35.63 23.03
CA ASN A 5 -5.30 -34.32 23.68
C ASN A 5 -4.03 -33.47 23.85
N SER A 6 -3.39 -33.03 22.76
CA SER A 6 -2.78 -31.70 22.83
C SER A 6 -3.94 -30.72 22.97
N HIS A 7 -4.17 -30.22 24.18
CA HIS A 7 -5.12 -29.14 24.38
C HIS A 7 -4.72 -27.99 23.44
N ASP A 8 -5.61 -27.61 22.52
CA ASP A 8 -5.39 -26.44 21.66
C ASP A 8 -5.42 -25.20 22.56
N LEU A 9 -4.25 -24.86 23.09
CA LEU A 9 -4.04 -23.77 24.03
C LEU A 9 -4.56 -22.45 23.46
N ARG A 10 -4.47 -22.25 22.15
CA ARG A 10 -5.02 -21.09 21.44
C ARG A 10 -6.55 -21.09 21.46
N ALA A 11 -7.19 -22.24 21.23
CA ALA A 11 -8.64 -22.35 21.32
C ALA A 11 -9.15 -22.15 22.76
N SER A 12 -8.50 -22.74 23.76
CA SER A 12 -8.85 -22.55 25.17
C SER A 12 -8.62 -21.11 25.63
N TYR A 13 -7.56 -20.46 25.13
CA TYR A 13 -7.27 -19.05 25.34
C TYR A 13 -8.33 -18.12 24.73
N GLY A 14 -8.61 -18.29 23.43
CA GLY A 14 -9.61 -17.49 22.72
C GLY A 14 -11.00 -17.65 23.31
N ALA A 15 -11.34 -18.84 23.79
CA ALA A 15 -12.61 -19.12 24.47
C ALA A 15 -12.74 -18.34 25.80
N TYR A 16 -11.70 -18.30 26.65
CA TYR A 16 -11.81 -17.57 27.91
C TYR A 16 -11.79 -16.06 27.72
N LYS A 17 -11.00 -15.51 26.78
CA LYS A 17 -11.00 -14.06 26.49
C LYS A 17 -12.37 -13.61 26.01
N LEU A 18 -12.97 -14.35 25.08
CA LEU A 18 -14.32 -14.07 24.60
C LEU A 18 -15.35 -14.07 25.74
N ALA A 19 -15.29 -15.07 26.62
CA ALA A 19 -16.18 -15.19 27.77
C ALA A 19 -15.96 -14.05 28.79
N THR A 20 -14.70 -13.71 29.06
CA THR A 20 -14.29 -12.61 29.96
C THR A 20 -14.81 -11.27 29.42
N ASN A 21 -14.57 -10.96 28.14
CA ASN A 21 -15.00 -9.70 27.53
C ASN A 21 -16.52 -9.58 27.46
N CYS A 22 -17.23 -10.68 27.19
CA CYS A 22 -18.70 -10.70 27.22
C CYS A 22 -19.24 -10.31 28.61
N PHE A 23 -18.64 -10.86 29.66
CA PHE A 23 -18.99 -10.56 31.05
C PHE A 23 -18.63 -9.13 31.47
N LEU A 24 -17.39 -8.69 31.20
CA LEU A 24 -16.93 -7.34 31.57
C LEU A 24 -17.70 -6.24 30.83
N GLY A 25 -18.00 -6.45 29.55
CA GLY A 25 -18.81 -5.52 28.77
C GLY A 25 -20.21 -5.32 29.35
N TRP A 26 -20.84 -6.40 29.85
CA TRP A 26 -22.11 -6.30 30.56
C TRP A 26 -21.95 -5.54 31.88
N MET A 27 -20.93 -5.86 32.70
CA MET A 27 -20.70 -5.18 33.98
C MET A 27 -20.52 -3.68 33.83
N VAL A 28 -19.71 -3.25 32.86
CA VAL A 28 -19.46 -1.83 32.59
C VAL A 28 -20.75 -1.11 32.19
N ALA A 29 -21.57 -1.72 31.33
CA ALA A 29 -22.84 -1.15 30.91
C ALA A 29 -23.83 -0.99 32.08
N GLN A 30 -23.91 -1.98 32.97
CA GLN A 30 -24.76 -1.90 34.16
C GLN A 30 -24.23 -0.91 35.18
N TYR A 31 -22.91 -0.87 35.39
CA TYR A 31 -22.28 0.06 36.33
C TYR A 31 -22.54 1.51 35.96
N ARG A 32 -22.38 1.85 34.67
CA ARG A 32 -22.70 3.19 34.14
C ARG A 32 -24.17 3.55 34.29
N SER A 33 -25.06 2.56 34.30
CA SER A 33 -26.49 2.77 34.53
C SER A 33 -26.82 2.96 36.02
N ALA A 34 -26.07 2.30 36.91
CA ALA A 34 -26.26 2.37 38.36
C ALA A 34 -25.56 3.57 39.02
N VAL A 35 -24.47 4.07 38.43
CA VAL A 35 -23.68 5.19 38.95
C VAL A 35 -23.65 6.31 37.89
N PRO A 36 -24.45 7.37 38.05
CA PRO A 36 -24.42 8.53 37.16
C PRO A 36 -23.02 9.15 37.13
N ALA A 37 -22.50 9.45 35.95
CA ALA A 37 -21.16 10.01 35.77
C ALA A 37 -20.94 11.28 36.60
N ARG A 38 -19.85 11.34 37.38
CA ARG A 38 -19.40 12.56 38.06
C ARG A 38 -18.34 13.24 37.17
N GLY A 39 -18.78 14.01 36.19
CA GLY A 39 -17.93 14.82 35.30
C GLY A 39 -17.24 14.03 34.17
N ASP A 40 -16.57 14.78 33.28
CA ASP A 40 -15.92 14.35 32.01
C ASP A 40 -14.72 13.39 32.17
N ASP A 41 -14.68 12.56 33.21
CA ASP A 41 -13.62 11.55 33.35
C ASP A 41 -13.95 10.36 32.43
N ASP A 42 -13.38 10.40 31.22
CA ASP A 42 -13.57 9.42 30.14
C ASP A 42 -12.82 8.10 30.40
N SER A 43 -12.17 7.97 31.57
CA SER A 43 -11.50 6.73 31.96
C SER A 43 -12.52 5.61 32.25
N GLY A 44 -12.34 4.46 31.61
CA GLY A 44 -13.23 3.30 31.79
C GLY A 44 -13.32 2.84 33.25
N PRO A 45 -14.47 2.31 33.72
CA PRO A 45 -14.69 2.03 35.15
C PRO A 45 -13.87 0.86 35.72
N ILE A 46 -13.17 0.11 34.85
CA ILE A 46 -12.31 -1.02 35.20
C ILE A 46 -10.88 -0.68 34.75
N GLN A 47 -9.99 -0.42 35.71
CA GLN A 47 -8.56 -0.19 35.51
C GLN A 47 -7.71 -1.30 36.14
N SER A 48 -8.27 -2.04 37.10
CA SER A 48 -7.60 -3.13 37.81
C SER A 48 -8.53 -4.33 38.01
N THR A 49 -7.94 -5.47 38.35
CA THR A 49 -8.70 -6.68 38.71
C THR A 49 -9.56 -6.47 39.98
N GLY A 50 -9.14 -5.55 40.87
CA GLY A 50 -9.90 -5.14 42.04
C GLY A 50 -11.17 -4.36 41.71
N ASP A 51 -11.17 -3.61 40.61
CA ASP A 51 -12.34 -2.83 40.17
C ASP A 51 -13.50 -3.73 39.77
N ILE A 52 -13.23 -4.93 39.27
CA ILE A 52 -14.27 -5.91 38.91
C ILE A 52 -15.06 -6.31 40.16
N VAL A 53 -14.37 -6.61 41.25
CA VAL A 53 -15.02 -6.94 42.53
C VAL A 53 -15.76 -5.73 43.11
N ARG A 54 -15.17 -4.53 43.03
CA ARG A 54 -15.82 -3.28 43.45
C ARG A 54 -17.11 -3.04 42.68
N ILE A 55 -17.07 -3.10 41.36
CA ILE A 55 -18.23 -2.91 40.50
C ILE A 55 -19.30 -3.95 40.80
N ALA A 56 -18.93 -5.22 40.95
CA ALA A 56 -19.88 -6.27 41.31
C ALA A 56 -20.59 -5.97 42.63
N THR A 57 -19.87 -5.43 43.61
CA THR A 57 -20.45 -5.01 44.90
C THR A 57 -21.45 -3.87 44.71
N VAL A 58 -21.12 -2.86 43.89
CA VAL A 58 -22.05 -1.76 43.56
C VAL A 58 -23.30 -2.29 42.84
N LEU A 59 -23.15 -3.23 41.90
CA LEU A 59 -24.28 -3.85 41.21
C LEU A 59 -25.18 -4.66 42.16
N LYS A 60 -24.58 -5.27 43.19
CA LYS A 60 -25.31 -5.95 44.27
C LYS A 60 -26.08 -4.99 45.15
N GLU A 61 -25.46 -3.87 45.53
CA GLU A 61 -26.10 -2.82 46.33
C GLU A 61 -27.26 -2.16 45.58
N SER A 62 -27.14 -1.99 44.25
CA SER A 62 -28.21 -1.49 43.39
C SER A 62 -29.27 -2.54 43.02
N GLN A 63 -29.14 -3.78 43.52
CA GLN A 63 -30.02 -4.92 43.21
C GLN A 63 -30.20 -5.16 41.70
N THR A 64 -29.13 -4.98 40.93
CA THR A 64 -29.14 -5.21 39.48
C THR A 64 -29.38 -6.69 39.18
N ILE A 65 -30.40 -6.99 38.37
CA ILE A 65 -30.70 -8.36 37.96
C ILE A 65 -29.63 -8.86 36.98
N VAL A 66 -29.02 -10.02 37.29
CA VAL A 66 -27.98 -10.61 36.46
C VAL A 66 -28.59 -11.69 35.55
N PRO A 67 -28.46 -11.58 34.21
CA PRO A 67 -28.92 -12.64 33.31
C PRO A 67 -28.13 -13.94 33.50
N LEU A 68 -28.82 -15.09 33.42
CA LEU A 68 -28.19 -16.42 33.49
C LEU A 68 -27.08 -16.61 32.44
N SER A 69 -27.21 -16.01 31.26
CA SER A 69 -26.19 -16.06 30.21
C SER A 69 -24.88 -15.38 30.63
N ILE A 70 -24.95 -14.33 31.46
CA ILE A 70 -23.77 -13.62 31.96
C ILE A 70 -23.08 -14.41 33.06
N ILE A 71 -23.83 -15.02 33.97
CA ILE A 71 -23.26 -15.96 34.95
C ILE A 71 -22.66 -17.17 34.25
N GLY A 72 -23.30 -17.68 33.20
CA GLY A 72 -22.75 -18.74 32.35
C GLY A 72 -21.44 -18.32 31.68
N ALA A 73 -21.35 -17.10 31.15
CA ALA A 73 -20.11 -16.55 30.58
C ALA A 73 -19.01 -16.39 31.64
N LEU A 74 -19.34 -15.90 32.84
CA LEU A 74 -18.40 -15.77 33.96
C LEU A 74 -17.88 -17.14 34.42
N GLY A 75 -18.77 -18.13 34.61
CA GLY A 75 -18.39 -19.50 34.94
C GLY A 75 -17.49 -20.11 33.87
N HIS A 76 -17.84 -19.92 32.59
CA HIS A 76 -17.01 -20.39 31.48
C HIS A 76 -15.63 -19.72 31.44
N ALA A 77 -15.56 -18.41 31.74
CA ALA A 77 -14.31 -17.69 31.84
C ALA A 77 -13.43 -18.25 32.98
N ILE A 78 -14.00 -18.51 34.15
CA ILE A 78 -13.29 -19.11 35.30
C ILE A 78 -12.77 -20.51 34.93
N ASP A 79 -13.63 -21.37 34.39
CA ASP A 79 -13.27 -22.75 34.04
C ASP A 79 -12.15 -22.80 33.00
N LYS A 80 -12.26 -21.97 31.95
CA LYS A 80 -11.24 -21.93 30.90
C LYS A 80 -9.94 -21.28 31.37
N ARG A 81 -10.01 -20.26 32.24
CA ARG A 81 -8.80 -19.69 32.86
C ARG A 81 -8.13 -20.69 33.80
N ARG A 82 -8.88 -21.53 34.50
CA ARG A 82 -8.33 -22.67 35.28
C ARG A 82 -7.71 -23.72 34.38
N GLU A 83 -8.34 -24.09 33.26
CA GLU A 83 -7.75 -25.01 32.28
C GLU A 83 -6.39 -24.47 31.80
N VAL A 84 -6.33 -23.18 31.48
CA VAL A 84 -5.10 -22.49 31.08
C VAL A 84 -4.07 -22.43 32.22
N LEU A 85 -4.50 -22.15 33.46
CA LEU A 85 -3.62 -22.18 34.65
C LEU A 85 -3.05 -23.57 34.91
N GLU A 86 -3.85 -24.62 34.76
CA GLU A 86 -3.40 -26.01 34.95
C GLU A 86 -2.46 -26.46 33.84
N ILE A 87 -2.69 -25.99 32.60
CA ILE A 87 -1.70 -26.11 31.53
C ILE A 87 -0.40 -25.47 32.03
N TYR A 88 -0.39 -24.19 32.44
CA TYR A 88 0.83 -23.52 32.89
C TYR A 88 1.55 -24.15 34.09
N LYS A 89 0.81 -24.62 35.09
CA LYS A 89 1.40 -25.36 36.22
C LYS A 89 2.09 -26.63 35.75
N ALA A 90 1.50 -27.34 34.78
CA ALA A 90 2.14 -28.50 34.18
C ALA A 90 3.41 -28.13 33.38
N LEU A 91 3.54 -26.86 32.96
CA LEU A 91 4.69 -26.31 32.26
C LEU A 91 5.76 -25.70 33.19
N GLY A 92 5.57 -25.73 34.52
CA GLY A 92 6.53 -25.18 35.48
C GLY A 92 6.54 -23.64 35.57
N ALA A 93 5.64 -22.96 34.85
CA ALA A 93 5.44 -21.52 34.95
C ALA A 93 4.35 -21.24 36.00
N GLU A 94 4.74 -20.80 37.20
CA GLU A 94 3.77 -20.22 38.12
C GLU A 94 3.47 -18.78 37.72
N ASP A 95 2.19 -18.47 37.48
CA ASP A 95 1.70 -17.11 37.27
C ASP A 95 0.80 -16.72 38.48
N PRO A 96 1.38 -16.08 39.51
CA PRO A 96 0.63 -15.61 40.67
C PRO A 96 -0.47 -14.60 40.31
N SER A 97 -0.27 -13.82 39.24
CA SER A 97 -1.19 -12.79 38.78
C SER A 97 -2.43 -13.42 38.15
N HIS A 98 -2.28 -14.40 37.25
CA HIS A 98 -3.40 -15.14 36.66
C HIS A 98 -4.19 -15.94 37.71
N LYS A 99 -3.50 -16.52 38.72
CA LYS A 99 -4.16 -17.17 39.86
C LYS A 99 -4.95 -16.17 40.72
N HIS A 100 -4.36 -15.00 41.00
CA HIS A 100 -5.06 -13.93 41.71
C HIS A 100 -6.28 -13.46 40.93
N PHE A 101 -6.19 -13.37 39.59
CA PHE A 101 -7.31 -12.97 38.76
C PHE A 101 -8.47 -13.96 38.74
N ILE A 102 -8.17 -15.27 38.61
CA ILE A 102 -9.19 -16.33 38.74
C ILE A 102 -9.93 -16.20 40.06
N LYS A 103 -9.20 -15.96 41.15
CA LYS A 103 -9.81 -15.73 42.47
C LYS A 103 -10.72 -14.51 42.49
N ARG A 104 -10.36 -13.41 41.82
CA ARG A 104 -11.22 -12.21 41.71
C ARG A 104 -12.49 -12.49 40.90
N LEU A 105 -12.40 -13.27 39.82
CA LEU A 105 -13.58 -13.68 39.07
C LEU A 105 -14.50 -14.59 39.89
N GLU A 106 -13.93 -15.49 40.70
CA GLU A 106 -14.68 -16.32 41.65
C GLU A 106 -15.38 -15.45 42.71
N GLU A 107 -14.66 -14.50 43.33
CA GLU A 107 -15.23 -13.53 44.27
C GLU A 107 -16.39 -12.75 43.63
N THR A 108 -16.22 -12.30 42.39
CA THR A 108 -17.28 -11.63 41.64
C THR A 108 -18.46 -12.57 41.34
N SER A 109 -18.20 -13.82 41.01
CA SER A 109 -19.24 -14.84 40.79
C SER A 109 -20.08 -15.03 42.05
N ASP A 110 -19.45 -15.10 43.22
CA ASP A 110 -20.14 -15.23 44.50
C ASP A 110 -21.00 -14.00 44.85
N ILE A 111 -20.57 -12.81 44.42
CA ILE A 111 -21.32 -11.56 44.61
C ILE A 111 -22.55 -11.50 43.68
N LEU A 112 -22.39 -11.91 42.43
CA LEU A 112 -23.41 -11.74 41.38
C LEU A 112 -24.39 -12.92 41.27
N THR A 113 -23.98 -14.14 41.60
CA THR A 113 -24.84 -15.33 41.52
C THR A 113 -26.14 -15.19 42.34
N PRO A 114 -26.14 -14.62 43.57
CA PRO A 114 -27.37 -14.37 44.33
C PRO A 114 -28.34 -13.37 43.70
N LEU A 115 -27.88 -12.57 42.72
CA LEU A 115 -28.68 -11.57 42.02
C LEU A 115 -29.31 -12.11 40.73
N VAL A 116 -29.05 -13.38 40.41
CA VAL A 116 -29.80 -14.08 39.38
C VAL A 116 -31.23 -14.22 39.90
N ALA A 117 -32.15 -13.47 39.32
CA ALA A 117 -33.55 -13.58 39.69
C ALA A 117 -34.00 -15.05 39.56
N GLU A 118 -34.76 -15.55 40.54
CA GLU A 118 -35.62 -16.71 40.35
C GLU A 118 -36.66 -16.36 39.29
N SER A 119 -36.26 -16.45 38.03
CA SER A 119 -37.14 -16.30 36.90
C SER A 119 -38.19 -17.39 36.98
N LYS A 120 -39.39 -17.04 37.45
CA LYS A 120 -40.62 -17.81 37.20
C LYS A 120 -41.04 -17.68 35.74
N LEU A 121 -40.13 -17.99 34.81
CA LEU A 121 -40.47 -18.30 33.42
C LEU A 121 -40.06 -19.74 33.11
N PRO A 122 -40.81 -20.43 32.24
CA PRO A 122 -40.75 -21.87 32.12
C PRO A 122 -39.36 -22.34 31.72
N THR A 123 -38.85 -23.32 32.46
CA THR A 123 -37.72 -24.16 32.10
C THR A 123 -37.91 -24.70 30.69
N SER A 124 -37.17 -24.17 29.72
CA SER A 124 -36.85 -24.89 28.49
C SER A 124 -35.46 -25.48 28.68
N GLU A 125 -35.42 -26.81 28.71
CA GLU A 125 -34.20 -27.61 28.69
C GLU A 125 -33.33 -27.23 27.48
N ILE A 126 -32.01 -27.14 27.69
CA ILE A 126 -31.00 -27.07 26.63
C ILE A 126 -30.59 -28.51 26.31
N PRO A 127 -30.68 -28.95 25.04
CA PRO A 127 -29.44 -29.07 24.28
C PRO A 127 -29.58 -28.51 22.85
N GLY A 128 -28.80 -27.45 22.56
CA GLY A 128 -28.57 -26.96 21.20
C GLY A 128 -29.43 -25.76 20.79
N ILE A 129 -29.05 -24.58 21.28
CA ILE A 129 -29.12 -23.25 20.63
C ILE A 129 -30.37 -22.96 19.76
N ASP A 130 -31.35 -22.27 20.35
CA ASP A 130 -32.04 -21.03 19.91
C ASP A 130 -33.23 -20.82 20.89
N THR A 131 -33.65 -19.64 21.37
CA THR A 131 -34.03 -18.43 20.64
C THR A 131 -34.09 -17.19 21.55
N VAL A 132 -33.57 -16.08 21.02
CA VAL A 132 -34.27 -14.78 20.90
C VAL A 132 -34.89 -14.20 22.18
N THR A 133 -34.10 -13.39 22.90
CA THR A 133 -34.44 -12.01 23.33
C THR A 133 -33.25 -11.42 24.11
N LEU A 134 -32.24 -10.97 23.36
CA LEU A 134 -31.18 -10.11 23.89
C LEU A 134 -31.61 -8.66 23.67
N ASN A 135 -31.80 -7.95 24.79
CA ASN A 135 -31.89 -6.50 24.94
C ASN A 135 -33.07 -5.78 24.23
N GLN A 136 -34.23 -5.73 24.90
CA GLN A 136 -35.39 -4.92 24.51
C GLN A 136 -35.15 -3.39 24.65
N PHE A 137 -33.99 -2.98 25.15
CA PHE A 137 -33.59 -1.58 25.29
C PHE A 137 -32.31 -1.23 24.50
N ALA A 138 -31.83 -2.12 23.62
CA ALA A 138 -30.74 -1.78 22.69
C ALA A 138 -31.11 -0.70 21.66
N ALA A 139 -32.41 -0.40 21.51
CA ALA A 139 -32.91 0.68 20.65
C ALA A 139 -32.78 2.09 21.24
N LEU A 140 -32.10 2.26 22.39
CA LEU A 140 -31.86 3.56 23.02
C LEU A 140 -30.37 3.94 23.10
N ALA A 141 -29.49 3.24 22.38
CA ALA A 141 -28.13 3.70 22.17
C ALA A 141 -28.13 4.81 21.09
N LEU A 142 -28.38 6.03 21.56
CA LEU A 142 -27.96 7.33 21.00
C LEU A 142 -27.64 7.35 19.51
N GLU A 143 -28.63 7.77 18.70
CA GLU A 143 -28.35 8.49 17.46
C GLU A 143 -27.83 9.89 17.87
N GLU A 144 -26.53 10.14 17.67
CA GLU A 144 -26.03 11.51 17.56
C GLU A 144 -26.64 12.10 16.28
N GLY A 145 -27.46 13.14 16.47
CA GLY A 145 -28.12 13.83 15.39
C GLY A 145 -27.17 14.80 14.70
N ASP A 146 -26.77 14.47 13.49
CA ASP A 146 -26.34 15.46 12.50
C ASP A 146 -27.56 15.82 11.65
N THR A 147 -28.30 16.84 12.09
CA THR A 147 -29.22 17.58 11.23
C THR A 147 -28.44 18.67 10.52
N ASP A 148 -27.98 18.41 9.31
CA ASP A 148 -27.80 19.45 8.31
C ASP A 148 -28.96 19.35 7.31
N ALA A 149 -29.90 20.27 7.50
CA ALA A 149 -30.89 20.61 6.52
C ALA A 149 -30.24 21.54 5.49
N ASP A 150 -30.27 21.16 4.22
CA ASP A 150 -30.41 22.11 3.13
C ASP A 150 -31.38 21.53 2.10
N ASP A 151 -32.46 22.27 1.93
CA ASP A 151 -33.49 22.14 0.90
C ASP A 151 -32.89 22.38 -0.49
N ASP A 152 -33.36 21.64 -1.50
CA ASP A 152 -33.84 22.20 -2.77
C ASP A 152 -34.45 21.10 -3.67
N ASP A 153 -35.78 21.12 -3.70
CA ASP A 153 -36.73 21.03 -4.82
C ASP A 153 -36.56 20.01 -5.98
N ASP A 154 -37.58 19.15 -6.05
CA ASP A 154 -38.45 18.81 -7.20
C ASP A 154 -37.85 18.30 -8.54
N ASP A 155 -38.27 17.09 -8.98
CA ASP A 155 -39.54 16.92 -9.71
C ASP A 155 -39.72 15.48 -10.32
N ALA A 156 -40.65 14.71 -9.74
CA ALA A 156 -41.61 13.73 -10.32
C ALA A 156 -41.18 12.51 -11.22
N PRO A 157 -42.07 11.51 -11.49
CA PRO A 157 -43.24 11.03 -10.75
C PRO A 157 -43.25 9.50 -10.44
N LEU A 158 -44.06 9.18 -9.44
CA LEU A 158 -44.52 7.85 -9.01
C LEU A 158 -45.36 7.13 -10.09
N LEU A 159 -45.23 5.79 -10.13
CA LEU A 159 -46.29 4.89 -10.59
C LEU A 159 -46.58 3.81 -9.52
N PRO A 160 -47.87 3.50 -9.27
CA PRO A 160 -48.28 2.61 -8.18
C PRO A 160 -48.46 1.18 -8.69
N THR A 161 -48.08 0.16 -7.90
CA THR A 161 -48.79 -1.14 -8.00
C THR A 161 -48.71 -2.01 -6.74
N SER A 162 -49.88 -2.13 -6.12
CA SER A 162 -50.48 -3.29 -5.43
C SER A 162 -49.64 -4.14 -4.47
N SER A 163 -49.89 -3.92 -3.18
CA SER A 163 -50.61 -4.86 -2.28
C SER A 163 -50.74 -6.31 -2.78
N LYS A 164 -50.08 -7.24 -2.08
CA LYS A 164 -50.61 -8.54 -1.63
C LYS A 164 -49.61 -9.28 -0.73
N LEU A 165 -49.99 -9.48 0.53
CA LEU A 165 -49.58 -10.60 1.40
C LEU A 165 -50.87 -11.38 1.74
N PRO A 166 -50.82 -12.62 2.27
CA PRO A 166 -49.75 -13.62 2.27
C PRO A 166 -50.24 -15.02 1.85
N THR A 167 -49.32 -15.93 1.55
CA THR A 167 -49.59 -17.37 1.79
C THR A 167 -48.32 -18.05 2.27
N ALA A 168 -48.41 -18.59 3.48
CA ALA A 168 -47.36 -19.33 4.15
C ALA A 168 -47.04 -20.63 3.41
N THR A 169 -45.77 -21.03 3.37
CA THR A 169 -45.40 -22.42 3.09
C THR A 169 -44.13 -22.81 3.86
N HIS A 170 -44.33 -23.75 4.77
CA HIS A 170 -43.42 -24.74 5.35
C HIS A 170 -41.90 -24.49 5.39
N ARG A 171 -41.42 -24.37 6.63
CA ARG A 171 -40.07 -24.67 7.14
C ARG A 171 -39.48 -25.96 6.53
N ARG A 172 -38.28 -25.87 5.96
CA ARG A 172 -37.28 -26.95 6.00
C ARG A 172 -36.14 -26.52 6.92
N SER A 173 -35.86 -27.39 7.89
CA SER A 173 -34.78 -27.28 8.87
C SER A 173 -33.41 -27.27 8.17
N ALA A 174 -32.62 -26.22 8.39
CA ALA A 174 -31.22 -26.16 8.03
C ALA A 174 -30.40 -26.13 9.33
N LYS A 175 -29.45 -27.06 9.45
CA LYS A 175 -28.44 -27.10 10.51
C LYS A 175 -27.59 -25.82 10.43
N GLY A 176 -27.90 -24.84 11.25
CA GLY A 176 -27.10 -23.62 11.40
C GLY A 176 -25.88 -23.86 12.27
N LYS A 177 -24.68 -23.66 11.71
CA LYS A 177 -23.45 -23.47 12.50
C LYS A 177 -23.59 -22.11 13.20
N VAL A 178 -23.55 -22.13 14.52
CA VAL A 178 -23.74 -20.93 15.34
C VAL A 178 -22.51 -20.05 15.23
N ILE A 179 -22.67 -18.90 14.59
CA ILE A 179 -21.70 -17.81 14.62
C ILE A 179 -22.15 -16.89 15.74
N LEU A 180 -21.47 -16.92 16.88
CA LEU A 180 -21.57 -15.86 17.89
C LEU A 180 -21.16 -14.56 17.19
N ARG A 181 -22.11 -13.64 16.97
CA ARG A 181 -21.74 -12.27 16.59
C ARG A 181 -21.09 -11.62 17.81
N GLN A 182 -19.82 -11.26 17.69
CA GLN A 182 -19.12 -10.44 18.67
C GLN A 182 -19.90 -9.13 18.89
N PRO A 183 -20.16 -8.71 20.14
CA PRO A 183 -20.69 -7.39 20.42
C PRO A 183 -19.66 -6.34 19.97
N HIS A 184 -20.12 -5.35 19.21
CA HIS A 184 -19.31 -4.26 18.62
C HIS A 184 -18.76 -3.24 19.64
N ALA A 185 -18.69 -3.59 20.93
CA ALA A 185 -18.14 -2.70 21.94
C ALA A 185 -16.60 -2.83 21.93
N LYS A 186 -15.93 -1.75 21.51
CA LYS A 186 -14.47 -1.48 21.53
C LYS A 186 -13.85 -1.46 22.95
N LEU A 187 -14.40 -2.22 23.91
CA LEU A 187 -13.87 -2.27 25.26
C LEU A 187 -12.94 -3.47 25.39
N GLU A 188 -11.74 -3.38 24.81
CA GLU A 188 -10.63 -4.25 25.20
C GLU A 188 -10.09 -3.72 26.53
N VAL A 189 -10.60 -4.28 27.63
CA VAL A 189 -10.04 -4.03 28.96
C VAL A 189 -8.77 -4.88 29.08
N PHE A 190 -7.60 -4.23 28.99
CA PHE A 190 -6.33 -4.86 29.31
C PHE A 190 -6.20 -4.96 30.83
N LEU A 191 -6.02 -6.17 31.36
CA LEU A 191 -5.91 -6.44 32.80
C LEU A 191 -4.48 -6.88 33.17
N GLU A 192 -4.13 -6.77 34.45
CA GLU A 192 -2.78 -7.06 34.99
C GLU A 192 -2.31 -8.52 34.77
N ASP A 193 -3.19 -9.44 34.39
CA ASP A 193 -2.90 -10.84 34.05
C ASP A 193 -2.65 -11.06 32.54
N ASP A 194 -2.56 -9.98 31.75
CA ASP A 194 -2.33 -10.03 30.31
C ASP A 194 -0.85 -10.16 29.91
N GLU A 195 0.08 -10.39 30.83
CA GLU A 195 1.47 -10.70 30.45
C GLU A 195 1.52 -11.97 29.58
N MET A 196 0.71 -12.98 29.91
CA MET A 196 0.59 -14.18 29.07
C MET A 196 -0.17 -13.93 27.75
N CYS A 197 -1.19 -13.08 27.77
CA CYS A 197 -1.87 -12.60 26.55
C CYS A 197 -0.84 -11.99 25.59
N ARG A 198 0.01 -11.11 26.13
CA ARG A 198 1.09 -10.45 25.39
C ARG A 198 2.09 -11.47 24.86
N VAL A 199 2.52 -12.45 25.66
CA VAL A 199 3.41 -13.53 25.19
C VAL A 199 2.82 -14.26 23.98
N PHE A 200 1.55 -14.69 24.03
CA PHE A 200 0.93 -15.39 22.89
C PHE A 200 0.75 -14.52 21.66
N GLU A 201 0.34 -13.27 21.85
CA GLU A 201 0.12 -12.35 20.75
C GLU A 201 1.44 -11.94 20.09
N VAL A 202 2.50 -11.71 20.87
CA VAL A 202 3.87 -11.47 20.36
C VAL A 202 4.41 -12.72 19.68
N ALA A 203 4.28 -13.90 20.27
CA ALA A 203 4.69 -15.15 19.63
C ALA A 203 3.98 -15.37 18.29
N TYR A 204 2.68 -15.09 18.22
CA TYR A 204 1.91 -15.15 16.98
C TYR A 204 2.40 -14.12 15.94
N LEU A 205 2.67 -12.88 16.37
CA LEU A 205 3.21 -11.86 15.46
C LEU A 205 4.60 -12.23 14.95
N LEU A 206 5.50 -12.70 15.81
CA LEU A 206 6.83 -13.15 15.43
C LEU A 206 6.75 -14.34 14.48
N HIS A 207 5.80 -15.25 14.69
CA HIS A 207 5.53 -16.35 13.76
C HIS A 207 5.06 -15.86 12.38
N GLU A 208 4.10 -14.93 12.34
CA GLU A 208 3.62 -14.37 11.08
C GLU A 208 4.71 -13.53 10.39
N ALA A 209 5.53 -12.79 11.15
CA ALA A 209 6.70 -12.08 10.64
C ALA A 209 7.75 -13.03 10.06
N GLY A 210 8.00 -14.17 10.73
CA GLY A 210 8.85 -15.25 10.22
C GLY A 210 8.36 -15.78 8.88
N LYS A 211 7.07 -16.10 8.76
CA LYS A 211 6.48 -16.54 7.48
C LYS A 211 6.57 -15.48 6.38
N MET A 212 6.35 -14.21 6.72
CA MET A 212 6.50 -13.10 5.77
C MET A 212 7.94 -12.99 5.29
N ARG A 213 8.91 -13.06 6.20
CA ARG A 213 10.35 -13.04 5.88
C ARG A 213 10.72 -14.22 4.99
N ASP A 214 10.33 -15.44 5.34
CA ASP A 214 10.67 -16.63 4.57
C ASP A 214 10.06 -16.56 3.15
N GLN A 215 8.83 -16.04 3.03
CA GLN A 215 8.20 -15.79 1.73
C GLN A 215 8.93 -14.70 0.92
N LEU A 216 9.41 -13.63 1.56
CA LEU A 216 10.24 -12.62 0.91
C LEU A 216 11.58 -13.19 0.45
N MET A 217 12.23 -14.03 1.25
CA MET A 217 13.46 -14.72 0.86
C MET A 217 13.24 -15.55 -0.40
N MET A 218 12.10 -16.25 -0.53
CA MET A 218 11.76 -16.95 -1.78
C MET A 218 11.66 -15.97 -2.96
N PHE A 219 11.00 -14.82 -2.78
CA PHE A 219 10.86 -13.81 -3.84
C PHE A 219 12.21 -13.22 -4.24
N TRP A 220 13.11 -12.98 -3.29
CA TRP A 220 14.46 -12.47 -3.58
C TRP A 220 15.35 -13.51 -4.23
N ALA A 221 15.24 -14.79 -3.85
CA ALA A 221 15.91 -15.87 -4.55
C ALA A 221 15.40 -16.00 -6.00
N GLU A 222 14.10 -15.83 -6.24
CA GLU A 222 13.54 -15.77 -7.60
C GLU A 222 14.04 -14.53 -8.37
N ALA A 223 14.17 -13.38 -7.70
CA ALA A 223 14.72 -12.17 -8.32
C ALA A 223 16.20 -12.31 -8.68
N GLY A 224 17.01 -12.94 -7.81
CA GLY A 224 18.41 -13.29 -8.11
C GLY A 224 18.53 -14.21 -9.32
N LYS A 225 17.57 -15.11 -9.53
CA LYS A 225 17.47 -15.97 -10.72
C LYS A 225 16.92 -15.26 -11.96
N GLY A 226 16.53 -13.98 -11.87
CA GLY A 226 15.91 -13.22 -12.95
C GLY A 226 14.47 -13.64 -13.27
N MET A 227 13.79 -14.37 -12.36
CA MET A 227 12.39 -14.79 -12.55
C MET A 227 11.39 -13.68 -12.16
N ILE A 228 11.79 -12.80 -11.25
CA ILE A 228 11.02 -11.62 -10.83
C ILE A 228 11.91 -10.39 -11.04
N PRO A 229 11.39 -9.27 -11.57
CA PRO A 229 12.15 -8.03 -11.64
C PRO A 229 12.53 -7.54 -10.23
N ILE A 230 13.77 -7.07 -10.07
CA ILE A 230 14.29 -6.50 -8.81
C ILE A 230 13.34 -5.45 -8.18
N PRO A 231 12.80 -4.45 -8.92
CA PRO A 231 11.90 -3.47 -8.33
C PRO A 231 10.59 -4.09 -7.80
N VAL A 232 10.13 -5.22 -8.35
CA VAL A 232 8.94 -5.92 -7.84
C VAL A 232 9.25 -6.58 -6.49
N ALA A 233 10.42 -7.22 -6.35
CA ALA A 233 10.83 -7.80 -5.07
C ALA A 233 11.04 -6.73 -3.99
N ALA A 234 11.65 -5.60 -4.34
CA ALA A 234 11.78 -4.45 -3.45
C ALA A 234 10.43 -3.86 -3.04
N TRP A 235 9.52 -3.66 -3.99
CA TRP A 235 8.17 -3.17 -3.71
C TRP A 235 7.38 -4.13 -2.80
N LEU A 236 7.53 -5.44 -2.97
CA LEU A 236 6.92 -6.45 -2.09
C LEU A 236 7.50 -6.36 -0.68
N THR A 237 8.82 -6.17 -0.57
CA THR A 237 9.52 -6.00 0.72
C THR A 237 9.02 -4.75 1.45
N SER A 238 8.95 -3.61 0.76
CA SER A 238 8.40 -2.36 1.33
C SER A 238 6.93 -2.50 1.74
N THR A 239 6.13 -3.24 0.96
CA THR A 239 4.73 -3.52 1.30
C THR A 239 4.61 -4.35 2.58
N VAL A 240 5.40 -5.42 2.69
CA VAL A 240 5.43 -6.29 3.87
C VAL A 240 5.94 -5.55 5.09
N PHE A 241 6.98 -4.73 4.93
CA PHE A 241 7.51 -3.89 6.00
C PHE A 241 6.43 -2.94 6.55
N CYS A 242 5.76 -2.19 5.67
CA CYS A 242 4.67 -1.29 6.08
C CYS A 242 3.50 -2.02 6.74
N LEU A 243 3.13 -3.20 6.23
CA LEU A 243 2.08 -4.04 6.82
C LEU A 243 2.47 -4.55 8.21
N THR A 244 3.71 -4.98 8.37
CA THR A 244 4.24 -5.47 9.65
C THR A 244 4.28 -4.33 10.66
N ASN A 245 4.75 -3.15 10.26
CA ASN A 245 4.76 -1.98 11.15
C ASN A 245 3.35 -1.58 11.59
N GLN A 246 2.35 -1.66 10.70
CA GLN A 246 0.95 -1.44 11.10
C GLN A 246 0.47 -2.49 12.10
N LEU A 247 0.78 -3.77 11.87
CA LEU A 247 0.41 -4.85 12.79
C LEU A 247 1.08 -4.74 14.15
N ILE A 248 2.34 -4.30 14.19
CA ILE A 248 3.09 -4.06 15.42
C ILE A 248 2.53 -2.82 16.13
N ALA A 249 2.42 -1.68 15.45
CA ALA A 249 1.95 -0.43 16.07
C ALA A 249 0.52 -0.54 16.64
N ASP A 250 -0.38 -1.24 15.94
CA ASP A 250 -1.77 -1.39 16.39
C ASP A 250 -1.92 -2.33 17.60
N ARG A 251 -0.99 -3.28 17.78
CA ARG A 251 -1.11 -4.33 18.80
C ARG A 251 -0.12 -4.19 19.95
N PHE A 252 1.00 -3.52 19.71
CA PHE A 252 2.15 -3.43 20.60
C PHE A 252 2.79 -2.05 20.48
N PRO A 253 2.20 -1.01 21.11
CA PRO A 253 2.89 0.25 21.36
C PRO A 253 3.94 0.04 22.47
N LEU A 254 4.79 -0.97 22.32
CA LEU A 254 5.83 -1.29 23.26
C LEU A 254 7.05 -0.43 22.95
N THR A 255 7.68 0.08 24.00
CA THR A 255 9.06 0.52 23.90
C THR A 255 9.94 -0.65 23.47
N SER A 256 11.11 -0.35 22.92
CA SER A 256 12.04 -1.39 22.47
C SER A 256 12.40 -2.35 23.62
N ASP A 257 12.65 -1.81 24.83
CA ASP A 257 12.91 -2.59 26.05
C ASP A 257 11.78 -3.56 26.42
N GLU A 258 10.55 -3.10 26.35
CA GLU A 258 9.39 -3.95 26.58
C GLU A 258 9.28 -5.04 25.51
N MET A 259 9.68 -4.76 24.26
CA MET A 259 9.72 -5.74 23.19
C MET A 259 10.78 -6.82 23.46
N GLU A 260 12.02 -6.48 23.86
CA GLU A 260 13.01 -7.51 24.26
C GLU A 260 12.48 -8.37 25.37
N LYS A 261 12.01 -7.72 26.44
CA LYS A 261 11.58 -8.44 27.64
C LYS A 261 10.47 -9.42 27.26
N THR A 262 9.54 -8.98 26.41
CA THR A 262 8.46 -9.82 25.92
C THR A 262 8.97 -10.92 25.00
N CYS A 263 9.91 -10.65 24.10
CA CYS A 263 10.53 -11.65 23.24
C CYS A 263 11.32 -12.71 24.03
N ASN A 264 12.07 -12.31 25.06
CA ASN A 264 12.78 -13.21 25.96
C ASN A 264 11.79 -14.08 26.75
N ASN A 265 10.71 -13.49 27.27
CA ASN A 265 9.64 -14.24 27.91
C ASN A 265 8.97 -15.24 26.95
N VAL A 266 8.77 -14.85 25.69
CA VAL A 266 8.26 -15.75 24.63
C VAL A 266 9.25 -16.88 24.36
N PHE A 267 10.54 -16.59 24.31
CA PHE A 267 11.58 -17.58 24.10
C PHE A 267 11.63 -18.60 25.24
N ASP A 268 11.73 -18.14 26.48
CA ASP A 268 11.72 -18.99 27.68
C ASP A 268 10.45 -19.87 27.70
N PHE A 269 9.32 -19.30 27.30
CA PHE A 269 8.06 -20.03 27.18
C PHE A 269 8.12 -21.13 26.10
N LEU A 270 8.66 -20.83 24.92
CA LEU A 270 8.75 -21.79 23.81
C LEU A 270 9.81 -22.88 24.06
N GLU A 271 10.96 -22.54 24.66
CA GLU A 271 11.99 -23.50 25.05
C GLU A 271 11.44 -24.50 26.08
N ALA A 272 10.63 -24.00 27.03
CA ALA A 272 9.92 -24.88 27.95
C ALA A 272 8.88 -25.77 27.24
N GLN A 273 8.44 -25.44 26.01
CA GLN A 273 7.34 -26.07 25.27
C GLN A 273 7.72 -26.56 23.86
N PRO A 274 8.57 -27.60 23.75
CA PRO A 274 9.06 -28.08 22.46
C PRO A 274 7.95 -28.60 21.54
N GLU A 275 6.79 -29.02 22.06
CA GLU A 275 5.65 -29.45 21.22
C GLU A 275 4.97 -28.27 20.50
N ILE A 276 4.91 -27.10 21.14
CA ILE A 276 4.39 -25.86 20.53
C ILE A 276 5.43 -25.31 19.56
N ASP A 277 6.71 -25.31 19.94
CA ASP A 277 7.82 -24.89 19.08
C ASP A 277 7.93 -25.75 17.80
N ASN A 278 7.76 -27.07 17.94
CA ASN A 278 7.69 -28.01 16.83
C ASN A 278 6.45 -27.79 15.94
N ALA A 279 5.32 -27.35 16.50
CA ALA A 279 4.12 -27.00 15.72
C ALA A 279 4.28 -25.66 14.98
N THR A 280 5.17 -24.79 15.45
CA THR A 280 5.67 -23.61 14.74
C THR A 280 6.88 -23.91 13.86
N ASP A 281 7.19 -25.20 13.65
CA ASP A 281 8.18 -25.73 12.70
C ASP A 281 9.63 -25.26 12.97
N GLY A 282 9.94 -24.81 14.19
CA GLY A 282 11.23 -24.19 14.51
C GLY A 282 11.53 -22.91 13.69
N GLN A 283 10.53 -22.34 13.01
CA GLN A 283 10.65 -21.13 12.19
C GLN A 283 10.74 -19.83 13.02
N LEU A 284 10.61 -19.95 14.33
CA LEU A 284 10.81 -18.88 15.29
C LEU A 284 12.31 -18.59 15.40
N ASN A 285 12.85 -17.95 14.36
CA ASN A 285 14.13 -17.24 14.34
C ASN A 285 14.08 -16.00 15.29
N ILE A 286 13.37 -16.09 16.42
CA ILE A 286 13.27 -15.08 17.49
C ILE A 286 14.67 -14.75 18.01
N VAL A 287 15.54 -15.76 18.03
CA VAL A 287 16.98 -15.65 18.35
C VAL A 287 17.63 -14.54 17.52
N ARG A 288 17.32 -14.42 16.22
CA ARG A 288 17.86 -13.35 15.38
C ARG A 288 17.36 -11.97 15.78
N PHE A 289 16.09 -11.80 16.16
CA PHE A 289 15.56 -10.47 16.49
C PHE A 289 16.22 -9.88 17.75
N CYS A 290 16.36 -10.67 18.82
CA CYS A 290 16.97 -10.20 20.08
C CYS A 290 18.48 -10.05 19.97
N ASP A 291 19.17 -11.00 19.31
CA ASP A 291 20.60 -10.90 19.03
C ASP A 291 20.92 -9.69 18.14
N PHE A 292 20.05 -9.42 17.14
CA PHE A 292 20.22 -8.30 16.23
C PHE A 292 19.90 -6.97 16.89
N ARG A 293 18.88 -6.88 17.76
CA ARG A 293 18.66 -5.68 18.57
C ARG A 293 19.88 -5.38 19.44
N LYS A 294 20.38 -6.38 20.17
CA LYS A 294 21.60 -6.22 20.98
C LYS A 294 22.77 -5.75 20.12
N PHE A 295 22.94 -6.32 18.93
CA PHE A 295 23.97 -5.89 17.98
C PHE A 295 23.80 -4.42 17.54
N VAL A 296 22.58 -3.96 17.26
CA VAL A 296 22.28 -2.57 16.87
C VAL A 296 22.46 -1.62 18.07
N ASN A 297 22.08 -2.02 19.28
CA ASN A 297 22.29 -1.22 20.49
C ASN A 297 23.79 -1.12 20.83
N ASP A 298 24.55 -2.19 20.62
CA ASP A 298 26.02 -2.21 20.78
C ASP A 298 26.76 -1.59 19.56
N TRP A 299 26.05 -0.94 18.64
CA TRP A 299 26.56 -0.35 17.40
C TRP A 299 27.87 0.42 17.57
N SER A 300 27.90 1.35 18.52
CA SER A 300 29.05 2.23 18.76
C SER A 300 30.30 1.42 19.14
N TYR A 301 30.12 0.39 19.97
CA TYR A 301 31.20 -0.51 20.38
C TYR A 301 31.65 -1.43 19.23
N ASN A 302 30.71 -2.01 18.48
CA ASN A 302 30.98 -2.90 17.36
C ASN A 302 31.73 -2.19 16.22
N ARG A 303 31.34 -0.95 15.91
CA ARG A 303 32.04 -0.07 14.96
C ARG A 303 33.49 0.18 15.38
N ASP A 304 33.70 0.52 16.65
CA ASP A 304 35.04 0.86 17.17
C ASP A 304 35.98 -0.37 17.24
N GLN A 305 35.43 -1.57 17.46
CA GLN A 305 36.17 -2.84 17.39
C GLN A 305 36.65 -3.15 15.96
N LEU A 306 35.80 -2.99 14.95
CA LEU A 306 36.17 -3.22 13.56
C LEU A 306 37.14 -2.19 13.00
N GLY A 307 37.01 -0.92 13.39
CA GLY A 307 37.98 0.12 13.04
C GLY A 307 39.40 -0.20 13.54
N ARG A 308 39.53 -1.08 14.55
CA ARG A 308 40.81 -1.57 15.10
C ARG A 308 41.28 -2.90 14.49
N GLY A 309 40.56 -3.45 13.53
CA GLY A 309 40.85 -4.77 12.94
C GLY A 309 40.56 -5.93 13.87
N GLY A 310 39.64 -5.76 14.84
CA GLY A 310 39.18 -6.84 15.71
C GLY A 310 38.32 -7.86 14.95
N ASP A 311 38.50 -9.14 15.25
CA ASP A 311 37.67 -10.22 14.75
C ASP A 311 36.34 -10.24 15.53
N LEU A 312 35.22 -9.93 14.87
CA LEU A 312 33.89 -9.99 15.46
C LEU A 312 33.35 -11.43 15.57
N THR A 313 33.99 -12.39 14.92
CA THR A 313 33.43 -13.74 14.72
C THR A 313 34.01 -14.76 15.70
N THR A 314 33.73 -14.59 16.99
CA THR A 314 34.12 -15.62 17.98
C THR A 314 33.42 -16.98 17.74
N ASP A 315 32.31 -17.00 16.98
CA ASP A 315 31.46 -18.19 16.80
C ASP A 315 31.33 -18.69 15.35
N GLY A 316 31.97 -18.04 14.36
CA GLY A 316 32.01 -18.50 12.95
C GLY A 316 30.65 -18.63 12.22
N LYS A 317 29.57 -18.10 12.77
CA LYS A 317 28.20 -18.23 12.22
C LYS A 317 27.82 -17.19 11.16
N TYR A 318 28.56 -16.10 11.04
CA TYR A 318 28.25 -14.99 10.13
C TYR A 318 29.51 -14.60 9.35
N ASP A 319 29.35 -14.26 8.07
CA ASP A 319 30.44 -13.74 7.26
C ASP A 319 30.82 -12.34 7.78
N GLU A 320 32.13 -12.07 7.87
CA GLU A 320 32.65 -10.75 8.20
C GLU A 320 32.14 -9.69 7.20
N GLU A 321 31.87 -10.11 5.95
CA GLU A 321 31.27 -9.28 4.91
C GLU A 321 29.83 -8.83 5.27
N HIS A 322 29.03 -9.69 5.93
CA HIS A 322 27.67 -9.35 6.36
C HIS A 322 27.65 -8.28 7.43
N PHE A 323 28.46 -8.46 8.48
CA PHE A 323 28.56 -7.47 9.56
C PHE A 323 29.15 -6.17 9.04
N ARG A 324 30.22 -6.22 8.23
CA ARG A 324 30.75 -5.02 7.56
C ARG A 324 29.70 -4.33 6.70
N GLY A 325 28.87 -5.07 5.98
CA GLY A 325 27.77 -4.52 5.19
C GLY A 325 26.74 -3.79 6.06
N VAL A 326 26.24 -4.43 7.12
CA VAL A 326 25.31 -3.82 8.09
C VAL A 326 25.90 -2.56 8.71
N LEU A 327 27.19 -2.59 9.04
CA LEU A 327 27.83 -1.43 9.63
C LEU A 327 28.14 -0.34 8.62
N GLU A 328 28.52 -0.70 7.41
CA GLU A 328 28.64 0.26 6.34
C GLU A 328 27.29 0.93 6.10
N ILE A 329 26.18 0.20 6.13
CA ILE A 329 24.82 0.75 6.04
C ILE A 329 24.60 1.77 7.16
N LEU A 330 24.67 1.36 8.43
CA LEU A 330 24.42 2.24 9.59
C LEU A 330 25.37 3.46 9.65
N GLN A 331 26.63 3.30 9.25
CA GLN A 331 27.61 4.40 9.23
C GLN A 331 27.39 5.35 8.06
N ASN A 332 27.08 4.79 6.89
CA ASN A 332 26.78 5.56 5.71
C ASN A 332 25.47 6.31 5.90
N THR A 333 24.40 5.69 6.39
CA THR A 333 23.13 6.40 6.57
C THR A 333 23.33 7.65 7.43
N ARG A 334 24.10 7.56 8.53
CA ARG A 334 24.49 8.73 9.35
C ARG A 334 25.16 9.84 8.55
N THR A 335 26.20 9.51 7.78
CA THR A 335 26.98 10.50 7.01
C THR A 335 26.14 11.08 5.86
N TYR A 336 25.29 10.25 5.26
CA TYR A 336 24.39 10.59 4.17
C TYR A 336 23.18 11.42 4.61
N TYR A 337 22.84 11.49 5.90
CA TYR A 337 21.76 12.36 6.38
C TYR A 337 22.14 13.84 6.45
N GLU A 338 23.44 14.14 6.53
CA GLU A 338 23.94 15.51 6.60
C GLU A 338 24.03 16.17 5.21
N GLU A 339 23.93 15.40 4.12
CA GLU A 339 24.00 15.84 2.72
C GLU A 339 22.80 15.31 1.90
N PHE A 340 22.02 16.18 1.24
CA PHE A 340 20.85 15.76 0.42
C PHE A 340 21.20 14.64 -0.57
N ARG A 341 20.54 13.47 -0.44
CA ARG A 341 20.89 12.27 -1.22
C ARG A 341 20.53 12.45 -2.71
N PRO A 342 21.32 11.92 -3.64
CA PRO A 342 20.97 11.95 -5.07
C PRO A 342 19.62 11.30 -5.39
N VAL A 343 19.24 10.24 -4.64
CA VAL A 343 17.94 9.60 -4.84
C VAL A 343 16.78 10.43 -4.29
N GLU A 344 16.99 11.24 -3.24
CA GLU A 344 15.99 12.19 -2.76
C GLU A 344 15.76 13.31 -3.78
N ARG A 345 16.73 13.59 -4.66
CA ARG A 345 16.55 14.48 -5.81
C ARG A 345 15.71 13.85 -6.92
N LEU A 346 15.54 12.53 -6.93
CA LEU A 346 14.58 11.85 -7.82
C LEU A 346 13.14 11.93 -7.29
N GLU A 347 12.97 12.12 -5.99
CA GLU A 347 11.67 12.30 -5.32
C GLU A 347 11.12 13.73 -5.58
N LEU A 348 10.97 14.11 -6.86
CA LEU A 348 10.60 15.46 -7.32
C LEU A 348 9.18 15.89 -6.98
N HIS A 349 8.42 15.05 -6.29
CA HIS A 349 7.07 15.40 -5.89
C HIS A 349 7.08 16.38 -4.72
N ASN A 350 6.85 17.65 -5.05
CA ASN A 350 6.14 18.58 -4.18
C ASN A 350 4.72 18.03 -3.93
N ILE A 351 4.61 17.03 -3.06
CA ILE A 351 3.37 16.87 -2.34
C ILE A 351 3.25 18.14 -1.51
N THR A 352 2.18 18.91 -1.74
CA THR A 352 1.81 20.11 -0.99
C THR A 352 2.28 20.05 0.46
N ASP A 353 2.79 21.17 1.01
CA ASP A 353 3.44 21.39 2.32
C ASP A 353 2.91 20.62 3.57
N SER A 354 1.79 19.91 3.48
CA SER A 354 1.20 19.05 4.51
C SER A 354 1.62 17.57 4.47
N GLN A 355 2.33 17.09 3.45
CA GLN A 355 2.84 15.72 3.40
C GLN A 355 4.33 15.74 3.07
N GLN A 356 5.16 15.71 4.12
CA GLN A 356 6.58 15.42 4.03
C GLN A 356 6.77 14.22 3.08
N ALA A 357 7.51 14.39 1.98
CA ALA A 357 7.83 13.31 1.06
C ALA A 357 8.43 12.16 1.88
N ARG A 358 7.68 11.06 2.04
CA ARG A 358 8.19 9.86 2.70
C ARG A 358 8.95 9.06 1.68
N SER A 359 10.15 8.62 2.05
CA SER A 359 11.07 8.03 1.10
C SER A 359 10.51 6.77 0.46
N SER A 360 10.91 6.53 -0.79
CA SER A 360 10.75 5.25 -1.49
C SER A 360 11.34 4.05 -0.71
N GLU A 361 12.16 4.30 0.31
CA GLU A 361 12.73 3.30 1.20
C GLU A 361 12.18 3.49 2.64
N PRO A 362 11.12 2.78 3.04
CA PRO A 362 10.44 2.99 4.32
C PRO A 362 11.32 2.84 5.57
N VAL A 363 12.41 2.07 5.49
CA VAL A 363 13.35 1.84 6.61
C VAL A 363 14.13 3.10 7.00
N LEU A 364 14.29 4.05 6.07
CA LEU A 364 15.08 5.26 6.29
C LEU A 364 14.51 6.19 7.34
N ASP A 365 13.18 6.29 7.42
CA ASP A 365 12.54 7.15 8.43
C ASP A 365 12.97 6.70 9.84
N TYR A 366 13.12 5.40 10.04
CA TYR A 366 13.53 4.80 11.31
C TYR A 366 15.05 4.93 11.55
N LEU A 367 15.87 4.76 10.51
CA LEU A 367 17.32 5.00 10.57
C LEU A 367 17.63 6.47 10.93
N LYS A 368 16.86 7.42 10.39
CA LYS A 368 16.99 8.85 10.70
C LYS A 368 16.74 9.14 12.16
N ASN A 369 15.64 8.60 12.71
CA ASN A 369 15.29 8.79 14.11
C ASN A 369 16.35 8.20 15.05
N PHE A 370 16.91 7.04 14.70
CA PHE A 370 17.98 6.39 15.47
C PHE A 370 19.24 7.25 15.57
N HIS A 371 19.70 7.88 14.48
CA HIS A 371 20.89 8.72 14.53
C HIS A 371 20.68 10.05 15.26
N LEU A 372 19.47 10.63 15.22
CA LEU A 372 19.16 11.85 15.96
C LEU A 372 19.19 11.64 17.47
N GLY A 373 18.84 10.44 17.97
CA GLY A 373 18.95 10.08 19.38
C GLY A 373 20.41 9.98 19.88
N LEU A 374 21.32 9.54 19.02
CA LEU A 374 22.74 9.32 19.34
C LEU A 374 23.61 10.59 19.27
N LEU A 375 23.06 11.74 18.86
CA LEU A 375 23.82 12.99 18.87
C LEU A 375 23.89 13.52 20.30
N PRO A 376 25.10 13.73 20.88
CA PRO A 376 25.19 14.37 22.17
C PRO A 376 24.52 15.74 22.07
N SER A 377 23.52 15.98 22.93
CA SER A 377 22.89 17.30 23.01
C SER A 377 23.99 18.36 23.08
N PRO A 378 23.96 19.40 22.24
CA PRO A 378 24.99 20.43 22.26
C PRO A 378 25.04 20.95 23.69
N SER A 379 26.19 20.75 24.35
CA SER A 379 26.43 21.21 25.70
C SER A 379 26.13 22.69 25.71
N VAL A 380 25.06 23.08 26.41
CA VAL A 380 24.72 24.48 26.69
C VAL A 380 25.73 24.99 27.71
N GLU A 381 26.98 25.10 27.30
CA GLU A 381 28.01 25.89 27.96
C GLU A 381 28.21 27.14 27.11
N GLU A 382 27.31 28.11 27.29
CA GLU A 382 27.56 29.56 27.26
C GLU A 382 26.24 30.31 27.02
N HIS A 383 25.52 30.62 28.10
CA HIS A 383 25.25 32.02 28.47
C HIS A 383 24.58 32.08 29.84
N ALA A 384 25.24 32.81 30.73
CA ALA A 384 24.86 32.98 32.12
C ALA A 384 23.66 33.93 32.30
N ALA A 385 22.94 33.64 33.39
CA ALA A 385 22.08 34.52 34.20
C ALA A 385 20.72 34.95 33.65
N SER A 386 19.66 34.24 34.08
CA SER A 386 18.66 34.84 35.00
C SER A 386 17.55 33.84 35.40
N THR A 387 17.46 33.60 36.71
CA THR A 387 16.25 33.39 37.56
C THR A 387 15.14 32.41 37.18
N GLU A 388 14.98 31.44 38.09
CA GLU A 388 13.78 30.70 38.52
C GLU A 388 13.14 29.67 37.56
N SER A 389 13.53 28.41 37.80
CA SER A 389 12.98 27.17 37.22
C SER A 389 11.75 26.69 38.02
N PRO A 390 10.67 26.24 37.36
CA PRO A 390 9.83 25.15 37.86
C PRO A 390 10.55 23.82 37.57
N GLU A 391 10.41 22.85 38.47
CA GLU A 391 10.93 21.48 38.34
C GLU A 391 10.38 20.81 37.06
N GLN A 392 11.18 20.79 36.00
CA GLN A 392 11.04 19.79 34.94
C GLN A 392 11.95 18.63 35.32
N THR A 393 11.34 17.54 35.79
CA THR A 393 11.99 16.24 35.90
C THR A 393 12.43 15.79 34.52
N ALA A 394 13.69 16.04 34.19
CA ALA A 394 14.38 15.49 33.03
C ALA A 394 14.46 13.96 33.19
N SER A 395 13.48 13.27 32.62
CA SER A 395 13.56 11.83 32.30
C SER A 395 14.71 11.64 31.32
N THR A 396 15.88 11.26 31.83
CA THR A 396 17.15 11.18 31.10
C THR A 396 17.49 9.78 30.61
N ASP A 397 16.56 8.80 30.73
CA ASP A 397 16.92 7.39 30.57
C ASP A 397 16.36 6.68 29.32
N SER A 398 15.67 7.34 28.38
CA SER A 398 14.95 6.63 27.30
C SER A 398 15.45 6.89 25.86
N ALA A 399 16.64 7.48 25.66
CA ALA A 399 17.01 8.04 24.37
C ALA A 399 17.84 7.14 23.42
N ASP A 400 18.34 5.99 23.87
CA ASP A 400 19.37 5.23 23.13
C ASP A 400 18.91 3.92 22.49
N ASP A 401 17.62 3.56 22.57
CA ASP A 401 17.16 2.27 22.04
C ASP A 401 16.70 2.29 20.59
N ALA A 402 17.23 1.37 19.78
CA ALA A 402 16.76 1.12 18.42
C ALA A 402 15.28 0.71 18.41
N SER A 403 14.45 1.32 17.55
CA SER A 403 13.03 0.96 17.48
C SER A 403 12.82 -0.45 16.90
N THR A 404 11.72 -1.10 17.27
CA THR A 404 11.33 -2.43 16.76
C THR A 404 11.26 -2.46 15.23
N GLU A 405 10.76 -1.38 14.62
CA GLU A 405 10.67 -1.24 13.16
C GLU A 405 12.05 -1.13 12.52
N LEU A 406 13.01 -0.44 13.15
CA LEU A 406 14.38 -0.38 12.66
C LEU A 406 15.03 -1.77 12.67
N VAL A 407 14.91 -2.49 13.79
CA VAL A 407 15.45 -3.85 13.94
C VAL A 407 14.86 -4.77 12.87
N PHE A 408 13.54 -4.74 12.68
CA PHE A 408 12.87 -5.53 11.65
C PHE A 408 13.29 -5.13 10.22
N GLY A 409 13.40 -3.83 9.94
CA GLY A 409 13.83 -3.33 8.63
C GLY A 409 15.25 -3.79 8.29
N MET A 410 16.16 -3.78 9.27
CA MET A 410 17.53 -4.26 9.07
C MET A 410 17.59 -5.78 8.91
N ASP A 411 16.79 -6.57 9.64
CA ASP A 411 16.68 -8.03 9.40
C ASP A 411 16.20 -8.32 7.98
N LEU A 412 15.18 -7.60 7.50
CA LEU A 412 14.73 -7.72 6.11
C LEU A 412 15.83 -7.34 5.12
N LEU A 413 16.55 -6.23 5.35
CA LEU A 413 17.62 -5.80 4.46
C LEU A 413 18.70 -6.88 4.29
N ILE A 414 19.12 -7.52 5.38
CA ILE A 414 20.15 -8.58 5.36
C ILE A 414 19.60 -9.85 4.73
N THR A 415 18.44 -10.32 5.18
CA THR A 415 17.88 -11.60 4.71
C THR A 415 17.53 -11.56 3.22
N THR A 416 17.09 -10.41 2.73
CA THR A 416 16.81 -10.20 1.30
C THR A 416 18.09 -10.08 0.48
N PHE A 417 19.15 -9.47 1.03
CA PHE A 417 20.49 -9.47 0.44
C PHE A 417 21.00 -10.90 0.24
N ASP A 418 20.89 -11.73 1.27
CA ASP A 418 21.39 -13.11 1.24
C ASP A 418 20.65 -13.96 0.23
N ALA A 419 19.32 -13.89 0.26
CA ALA A 419 18.48 -14.65 -0.64
C ALA A 419 18.74 -14.29 -2.11
N PHE A 420 18.99 -13.00 -2.39
CA PHE A 420 19.28 -12.52 -3.74
C PHE A 420 20.68 -12.91 -4.23
N ARG A 421 21.69 -12.81 -3.36
CA ARG A 421 23.10 -13.04 -3.73
C ARG A 421 23.46 -14.52 -3.71
N TRP A 422 22.78 -15.34 -2.89
CA TRP A 422 22.96 -16.79 -2.83
C TRP A 422 21.67 -17.57 -3.12
N PRO A 423 21.07 -17.42 -4.32
CA PRO A 423 19.93 -18.23 -4.69
C PRO A 423 20.31 -19.72 -4.63
N ASP A 424 19.53 -20.51 -3.89
CA ASP A 424 19.80 -21.93 -3.62
C ASP A 424 21.15 -22.21 -2.92
N GLY A 425 21.68 -21.22 -2.18
CA GLY A 425 22.94 -21.32 -1.44
C GLY A 425 24.20 -21.20 -2.31
N LYS A 426 24.08 -20.73 -3.56
CA LYS A 426 25.22 -20.52 -4.47
C LYS A 426 25.38 -19.06 -4.83
N LEU A 427 26.61 -18.55 -4.75
CA LEU A 427 26.90 -17.15 -5.08
C LEU A 427 26.51 -16.85 -6.53
N ASN A 428 25.74 -15.79 -6.70
CA ASN A 428 25.31 -15.26 -7.98
C ASN A 428 26.25 -14.12 -8.40
N GLU A 429 27.34 -14.47 -9.10
CA GLU A 429 28.35 -13.50 -9.54
C GLU A 429 27.87 -12.58 -10.66
N ASP A 430 26.84 -13.01 -11.41
CA ASP A 430 26.39 -12.35 -12.64
C ASP A 430 25.37 -11.23 -12.40
N VAL A 431 24.88 -11.04 -11.17
CA VAL A 431 23.78 -10.12 -10.87
C VAL A 431 24.14 -9.18 -9.72
N ASP A 432 24.47 -7.94 -10.06
CA ASP A 432 24.64 -6.84 -9.11
C ASP A 432 23.45 -5.87 -9.23
N ALA A 433 22.67 -5.74 -8.15
CA ALA A 433 21.44 -4.95 -8.15
C ALA A 433 21.69 -3.45 -8.40
N ARG A 434 22.81 -2.91 -7.89
CA ARG A 434 23.22 -1.51 -8.14
C ARG A 434 23.52 -1.28 -9.61
N THR A 435 24.28 -2.16 -10.25
CA THR A 435 24.59 -2.07 -11.68
C THR A 435 23.30 -2.03 -12.52
N ARG A 436 22.32 -2.89 -12.22
CA ARG A 436 21.01 -2.86 -12.90
C ARG A 436 20.26 -1.55 -12.68
N ALA A 437 20.31 -1.00 -11.47
CA ALA A 437 19.68 0.28 -11.17
C ALA A 437 20.37 1.46 -11.90
N LEU A 438 21.70 1.41 -12.05
CA LEU A 438 22.47 2.38 -12.82
C LEU A 438 22.15 2.31 -14.31
N ASP A 439 22.14 1.11 -14.89
CA ASP A 439 21.77 0.89 -16.30
C ASP A 439 20.37 1.47 -16.59
N LEU A 440 19.41 1.19 -15.71
CA LEU A 440 18.05 1.74 -15.82
C LEU A 440 18.03 3.27 -15.71
N ALA A 441 18.79 3.86 -14.79
CA ALA A 441 18.89 5.31 -14.65
C ALA A 441 19.47 5.97 -15.90
N TYR A 442 20.51 5.38 -16.50
CA TYR A 442 21.11 5.87 -17.75
C TYR A 442 20.17 5.73 -18.94
N ASP A 443 19.49 4.59 -19.08
CA ASP A 443 18.52 4.35 -20.16
C ASP A 443 17.38 5.36 -20.10
N ILE A 444 16.82 5.59 -18.91
CA ILE A 444 15.75 6.58 -18.71
C ILE A 444 16.28 8.00 -18.87
N GLY A 445 17.45 8.33 -18.32
CA GLY A 445 18.08 9.65 -18.45
C GLY A 445 18.28 10.04 -19.92
N THR A 446 18.77 9.10 -20.73
CA THR A 446 18.93 9.31 -22.18
C THR A 446 17.59 9.60 -22.87
N ALA A 447 16.56 8.81 -22.56
CA ALA A 447 15.24 9.01 -23.15
C ALA A 447 14.57 10.33 -22.70
N VAL A 448 14.76 10.72 -21.44
CA VAL A 448 14.29 12.00 -20.88
C VAL A 448 15.00 13.16 -21.58
N ASP A 449 16.33 13.10 -21.75
CA ASP A 449 17.12 14.13 -22.43
C ASP A 449 16.66 14.33 -23.88
N ASP A 450 16.42 13.24 -24.61
CA ASP A 450 15.93 13.31 -25.99
C ASP A 450 14.53 13.94 -26.08
N SER A 451 13.60 13.53 -25.21
CA SER A 451 12.28 14.19 -25.15
C SER A 451 12.37 15.64 -24.68
N LEU A 452 13.30 15.97 -23.78
CA LEU A 452 13.49 17.32 -23.28
C LEU A 452 13.97 18.26 -24.38
N LYS A 453 14.91 17.85 -25.24
CA LYS A 453 15.35 18.63 -26.42
C LYS A 453 14.17 18.97 -27.31
N VAL A 454 13.35 17.97 -27.64
CA VAL A 454 12.13 18.13 -28.44
C VAL A 454 11.15 19.12 -27.80
N LEU A 455 10.94 19.01 -26.49
CA LEU A 455 10.05 19.90 -25.74
C LEU A 455 10.59 21.33 -25.66
N GLN A 456 11.89 21.52 -25.45
CA GLN A 456 12.52 22.84 -25.39
C GLN A 456 12.41 23.57 -26.73
N ASP A 457 12.64 22.87 -27.83
CA ASP A 457 12.42 23.41 -29.17
C ASP A 457 10.93 23.77 -29.34
N SER A 458 10.02 22.93 -28.82
CA SER A 458 8.57 23.05 -29.03
C SER A 458 7.80 23.97 -28.07
N LEU A 459 8.30 24.27 -26.88
CA LEU A 459 7.52 24.89 -25.80
C LEU A 459 8.13 26.20 -25.27
N ASN A 460 8.90 26.94 -26.08
CA ASN A 460 9.44 28.26 -25.74
C ASN A 460 8.37 29.34 -25.38
N TYR A 461 7.09 28.99 -25.29
CA TYR A 461 5.99 29.85 -24.84
C TYR A 461 5.39 29.37 -23.50
N ALA A 462 5.03 30.33 -22.64
CA ALA A 462 4.88 30.22 -21.18
C ALA A 462 4.11 29.03 -20.52
N PRO A 463 3.09 28.37 -21.11
CA PRO A 463 2.33 27.32 -20.41
C PRO A 463 3.12 26.01 -20.17
N GLY A 464 4.18 25.74 -20.95
CA GLY A 464 4.96 24.51 -20.88
C GLY A 464 6.23 24.58 -20.02
N ALA A 465 6.59 25.77 -19.52
CA ALA A 465 7.85 26.00 -18.83
C ALA A 465 8.00 25.09 -17.60
N THR A 466 6.94 24.91 -16.81
CA THR A 466 6.97 24.07 -15.60
C THR A 466 7.33 22.62 -15.91
N LEU A 467 6.74 22.00 -16.94
CA LEU A 467 7.06 20.61 -17.30
C LEU A 467 8.51 20.47 -17.78
N VAL A 468 9.01 21.44 -18.56
CA VAL A 468 10.40 21.44 -19.04
C VAL A 468 11.38 21.55 -17.87
N GLU A 469 11.10 22.42 -16.90
CA GLU A 469 11.90 22.52 -15.68
C GLU A 469 11.84 21.23 -14.86
N GLU A 470 10.65 20.68 -14.61
CA GLU A 470 10.50 19.43 -13.85
C GLU A 470 11.20 18.23 -14.52
N MET A 471 11.15 18.12 -15.85
CA MET A 471 11.90 17.08 -16.58
C MET A 471 13.41 17.31 -16.56
N ARG A 472 13.87 18.58 -16.53
CA ARG A 472 15.29 18.90 -16.36
C ARG A 472 15.77 18.52 -14.96
N GLU A 473 14.94 18.75 -13.96
CA GLU A 473 15.20 18.31 -12.58
C GLU A 473 15.27 16.79 -12.49
N LEU A 474 14.38 16.06 -13.18
CA LEU A 474 14.47 14.59 -13.25
C LEU A 474 15.77 14.14 -13.89
N LEU A 475 16.14 14.74 -15.02
CA LEU A 475 17.38 14.42 -15.71
C LEU A 475 18.61 14.65 -14.81
N ARG A 476 18.63 15.77 -14.07
CA ARG A 476 19.69 16.07 -13.11
C ARG A 476 19.73 15.03 -12.00
N GLY A 477 18.58 14.69 -11.40
CA GLY A 477 18.51 13.67 -10.35
C GLY A 477 19.01 12.30 -10.83
N LEU A 478 18.72 11.92 -12.08
CA LEU A 478 19.17 10.66 -12.67
C LEU A 478 20.69 10.63 -12.85
N PHE A 479 21.29 11.73 -13.31
CA PHE A 479 22.75 11.83 -13.42
C PHE A 479 23.43 11.89 -12.06
N ASP A 480 22.89 12.65 -11.11
CA ASP A 480 23.40 12.69 -9.74
C ASP A 480 23.38 11.29 -9.12
N TYR A 481 22.29 10.54 -9.32
CA TYR A 481 22.18 9.14 -8.85
C TYR A 481 23.20 8.21 -9.52
N ALA A 482 23.50 8.44 -10.80
CA ALA A 482 24.46 7.66 -11.54
C ALA A 482 25.92 7.94 -11.13
N ASP A 483 26.22 9.18 -10.78
CA ASP A 483 27.54 9.63 -10.31
C ASP A 483 27.81 9.26 -8.84
N GLU A 484 26.78 8.88 -8.08
CA GLU A 484 26.89 8.51 -6.67
C GLU A 484 27.77 7.27 -6.47
N ARG A 485 28.71 7.37 -5.51
CA ARG A 485 29.64 6.28 -5.21
C ARG A 485 28.88 5.06 -4.70
N SER A 486 29.23 3.90 -5.25
CA SER A 486 28.62 2.63 -4.85
C SER A 486 29.07 2.21 -3.44
N SER A 487 28.34 2.64 -2.41
CA SER A 487 28.43 2.05 -1.08
C SER A 487 27.72 0.69 -1.02
N PHE A 488 27.99 -0.10 0.02
CA PHE A 488 27.27 -1.36 0.27
C PHE A 488 25.75 -1.15 0.38
N TYR A 489 25.32 -0.03 0.97
CA TYR A 489 23.90 0.33 1.04
C TYR A 489 23.27 0.40 -0.37
N TYR A 490 23.89 1.12 -1.30
CA TYR A 490 23.40 1.20 -2.68
C TYR A 490 23.44 -0.13 -3.43
N ARG A 491 24.25 -1.09 -2.98
CA ARG A 491 24.31 -2.46 -3.52
C ARG A 491 23.30 -3.41 -2.87
N ALA A 492 22.68 -3.01 -1.75
CA ALA A 492 21.66 -3.82 -1.12
C ALA A 492 20.48 -4.00 -2.09
N PRO A 493 20.06 -5.24 -2.40
CA PRO A 493 19.04 -5.48 -3.41
C PRO A 493 17.72 -4.77 -3.14
N TRP A 494 17.29 -4.70 -1.87
CA TRP A 494 16.08 -3.97 -1.50
C TRP A 494 16.21 -2.46 -1.79
N THR A 495 17.29 -1.83 -1.36
CA THR A 495 17.61 -0.41 -1.65
C THR A 495 17.71 -0.14 -3.15
N ALA A 496 18.54 -0.88 -3.87
CA ALA A 496 18.70 -0.72 -5.32
C ALA A 496 17.36 -0.92 -6.05
N GLY A 497 16.56 -1.91 -5.65
CA GLY A 497 15.24 -2.14 -6.21
C GLY A 497 14.21 -1.07 -5.85
N ALA A 498 14.28 -0.48 -4.66
CA ALA A 498 13.45 0.65 -4.27
C ALA A 498 13.78 1.88 -5.14
N HIS A 499 15.06 2.13 -5.40
CA HIS A 499 15.51 3.17 -6.32
C HIS A 499 15.05 2.91 -7.76
N MET A 500 15.15 1.67 -8.25
CA MET A 500 14.58 1.30 -9.55
C MET A 500 13.07 1.55 -9.59
N GLY A 501 12.36 1.27 -8.49
CA GLY A 501 10.94 1.58 -8.33
C GLY A 501 10.64 3.06 -8.44
N GLU A 502 11.41 3.92 -7.76
CA GLU A 502 11.29 5.37 -7.84
C GLU A 502 11.58 5.89 -9.24
N ILE A 503 12.66 5.43 -9.88
CA ILE A 503 13.01 5.78 -11.26
C ILE A 503 11.87 5.44 -12.23
N LEU A 504 11.30 4.23 -12.12
CA LEU A 504 10.17 3.79 -12.95
C LEU A 504 8.90 4.60 -12.66
N PHE A 505 8.66 4.92 -11.40
CA PHE A 505 7.54 5.74 -10.97
C PHE A 505 7.63 7.15 -11.56
N GLN A 506 8.79 7.82 -11.48
CA GLN A 506 9.01 9.11 -12.12
C GLN A 506 8.87 9.03 -13.64
N ALA A 507 9.48 8.02 -14.27
CA ALA A 507 9.37 7.81 -15.72
C ALA A 507 7.90 7.65 -16.17
N GLN A 508 7.09 6.91 -15.41
CA GLN A 508 5.65 6.79 -15.67
C GLN A 508 4.90 8.08 -15.40
N TYR A 509 5.24 8.81 -14.34
CA TYR A 509 4.61 10.08 -13.98
C TYR A 509 4.72 11.05 -15.16
N PHE A 510 5.95 11.36 -15.59
CA PHE A 510 6.19 12.24 -16.74
C PHE A 510 5.69 11.64 -18.06
N GLY A 511 5.83 10.33 -18.24
CA GLY A 511 5.29 9.63 -19.39
C GLY A 511 3.79 9.83 -19.59
N ARG A 512 3.01 9.86 -18.50
CA ARG A 512 1.57 10.17 -18.53
C ARG A 512 1.28 11.61 -18.98
N TYR A 513 2.12 12.58 -18.60
CA TYR A 513 2.01 13.96 -19.12
C TYR A 513 2.24 14.00 -20.64
N LEU A 514 3.27 13.30 -21.13
CA LEU A 514 3.58 13.22 -22.56
C LEU A 514 2.51 12.48 -23.36
N ALA A 515 1.89 11.45 -22.76
CA ALA A 515 0.76 10.72 -23.35
C ALA A 515 -0.54 11.55 -23.44
N GLY A 516 -0.59 12.73 -22.83
CA GLY A 516 -1.72 13.66 -22.92
C GLY A 516 -2.73 13.55 -21.78
N SER A 517 -2.39 12.97 -20.63
CA SER A 517 -3.30 12.88 -19.48
C SER A 517 -3.54 14.20 -18.75
N ASN A 518 -2.74 15.25 -18.97
CA ASN A 518 -2.89 16.55 -18.29
C ASN A 518 -2.99 17.72 -19.27
N SER A 519 -4.09 18.48 -19.15
CA SER A 519 -4.58 19.52 -20.08
C SER A 519 -3.74 20.81 -20.19
N HIS A 520 -2.55 20.88 -19.58
CA HIS A 520 -1.81 22.14 -19.46
C HIS A 520 -0.56 22.23 -20.33
N THR A 521 0.01 21.10 -20.77
CA THR A 521 1.30 21.07 -21.50
C THR A 521 1.16 20.90 -23.02
N GLY A 522 -0.07 20.70 -23.52
CA GLY A 522 -0.49 21.19 -24.85
C GLY A 522 -0.01 20.47 -26.12
N LEU A 523 0.85 19.44 -26.06
CA LEU A 523 1.36 18.80 -27.30
C LEU A 523 0.48 17.67 -27.85
N ALA A 524 -0.19 16.86 -27.01
CA ALA A 524 -1.11 15.79 -27.44
C ALA A 524 -0.59 14.93 -28.63
N ALA A 525 0.73 14.74 -28.73
CA ALA A 525 1.39 14.17 -29.91
C ALA A 525 1.05 12.70 -30.10
N ILE A 526 1.06 11.92 -29.00
CA ILE A 526 0.66 10.52 -28.99
C ILE A 526 -0.79 10.37 -29.47
N PRO A 527 -1.82 10.98 -28.82
CA PRO A 527 -3.18 10.82 -29.28
C PRO A 527 -3.39 11.30 -30.71
N ALA A 528 -2.76 12.40 -31.14
CA ALA A 528 -2.88 12.88 -32.51
C ALA A 528 -2.33 11.89 -33.55
N THR A 529 -1.15 11.33 -33.30
CA THR A 529 -0.53 10.35 -34.21
C THR A 529 -1.34 9.07 -34.29
N LEU A 530 -1.80 8.55 -33.15
CA LEU A 530 -2.60 7.33 -33.10
C LEU A 530 -3.98 7.51 -33.74
N HIS A 531 -4.66 8.64 -33.53
CA HIS A 531 -5.92 8.95 -34.22
C HIS A 531 -5.73 9.11 -35.73
N LEU A 532 -4.65 9.75 -36.16
CA LEU A 532 -4.32 9.88 -37.58
C LEU A 532 -4.14 8.51 -38.24
N TYR A 533 -3.27 7.67 -37.64
CA TYR A 533 -3.02 6.31 -38.12
C TYR A 533 -4.32 5.49 -38.19
N ASN A 534 -5.06 5.43 -37.07
CA ASN A 534 -6.32 4.68 -36.97
C ASN A 534 -7.33 5.11 -38.04
N THR A 535 -7.44 6.42 -38.28
CA THR A 535 -8.36 6.99 -39.29
C THR A 535 -7.95 6.62 -40.71
N LEU A 536 -6.67 6.75 -41.06
CA LEU A 536 -6.16 6.38 -42.38
C LEU A 536 -6.29 4.87 -42.63
N ARG A 537 -6.09 4.05 -41.59
CA ARG A 537 -6.19 2.59 -41.64
C ARG A 537 -7.62 2.08 -41.81
N ARG A 538 -8.57 2.64 -41.06
CA ARG A 538 -9.94 2.12 -40.93
C ARG A 538 -10.96 2.83 -41.83
N SER A 539 -10.62 3.96 -42.43
CA SER A 539 -11.44 4.59 -43.48
C SER A 539 -11.25 3.95 -44.85
N ASP A 540 -12.03 4.36 -45.85
CA ASP A 540 -11.85 3.92 -47.24
C ASP A 540 -10.54 4.42 -47.90
N PHE A 541 -9.70 5.15 -47.15
CA PHE A 541 -8.30 5.38 -47.55
C PHE A 541 -7.49 4.07 -47.53
N ASN A 542 -7.76 3.19 -46.55
CA ASN A 542 -7.18 1.86 -46.40
C ASN A 542 -5.64 1.83 -46.41
N LEU A 543 -5.02 2.60 -45.49
CA LEU A 543 -3.57 2.54 -45.25
C LEU A 543 -3.14 1.10 -44.92
N ALA A 544 -1.98 0.68 -45.43
CA ALA A 544 -1.41 -0.61 -45.07
C ALA A 544 -1.08 -0.65 -43.58
N GLU A 545 -1.23 -1.83 -42.98
CA GLU A 545 -0.96 -2.02 -41.55
C GLU A 545 0.52 -1.77 -41.23
N ILE A 546 0.75 -1.02 -40.15
CA ILE A 546 2.07 -0.79 -39.57
C ILE A 546 2.04 -1.48 -38.20
N PRO A 547 2.75 -2.61 -38.01
CA PRO A 547 2.59 -3.47 -36.83
C PRO A 547 2.67 -2.72 -35.50
N ILE A 548 3.74 -1.94 -35.30
CA ILE A 548 3.94 -1.17 -34.07
C ILE A 548 2.84 -0.13 -33.80
N MET A 549 2.24 0.44 -34.85
CA MET A 549 1.15 1.41 -34.69
C MET A 549 -0.16 0.74 -34.29
N GLU A 550 -0.44 -0.49 -34.77
CA GLU A 550 -1.56 -1.28 -34.24
C GLU A 550 -1.32 -1.68 -32.77
N GLU A 551 -0.10 -2.07 -32.42
CA GLU A 551 0.28 -2.36 -31.04
C GLU A 551 0.06 -1.14 -30.13
N PHE A 552 0.49 0.05 -30.54
CA PHE A 552 0.22 1.28 -29.79
C PHE A 552 -1.26 1.63 -29.74
N CYS A 553 -2.01 1.47 -30.84
CA CYS A 553 -3.46 1.67 -30.82
C CYS A 553 -4.15 0.75 -29.79
N ASN A 554 -3.72 -0.51 -29.69
CA ASN A 554 -4.24 -1.46 -28.71
C ASN A 554 -3.78 -1.14 -27.28
N LEU A 555 -2.51 -0.77 -27.10
CA LEU A 555 -1.93 -0.36 -25.82
C LEU A 555 -2.67 0.83 -25.22
N PHE A 556 -2.97 1.83 -26.05
CA PHE A 556 -3.64 3.06 -25.66
C PHE A 556 -5.16 3.05 -25.91
N LYS A 557 -5.76 1.88 -26.13
CA LYS A 557 -7.19 1.74 -26.49
C LYS A 557 -8.13 2.38 -25.46
N ALA A 558 -7.89 2.12 -24.17
CA ALA A 558 -8.68 2.70 -23.09
C ALA A 558 -8.50 4.22 -22.99
N ASN A 559 -7.26 4.67 -23.18
CA ASN A 559 -6.80 6.03 -22.90
C ASN A 559 -7.12 6.98 -24.06
N VAL A 560 -6.66 6.67 -25.25
CA VAL A 560 -6.72 7.53 -26.45
C VAL A 560 -8.04 7.35 -27.21
N PHE A 561 -8.73 6.22 -27.03
CA PHE A 561 -9.89 5.85 -27.84
C PHE A 561 -11.18 5.58 -27.04
N GLN A 562 -11.23 5.86 -25.74
CA GLN A 562 -12.41 5.66 -24.88
C GLN A 562 -12.86 4.19 -24.81
N GLY A 563 -11.92 3.25 -24.91
CA GLY A 563 -12.16 1.82 -24.74
C GLY A 563 -12.23 1.02 -26.04
N ASP A 564 -12.54 1.65 -27.19
CA ASP A 564 -12.66 0.98 -28.48
C ASP A 564 -12.03 1.76 -29.63
N LEU A 565 -11.39 1.05 -30.56
CA LEU A 565 -10.79 1.67 -31.75
C LEU A 565 -11.91 2.18 -32.66
N PRO A 566 -11.99 3.49 -32.96
CA PRO A 566 -13.04 4.04 -33.78
C PRO A 566 -13.02 3.44 -35.17
N ASP A 567 -14.19 3.03 -35.66
CA ASP A 567 -14.47 2.68 -37.06
C ASP A 567 -15.23 3.81 -37.80
N LYS A 568 -15.71 4.80 -37.05
CA LYS A 568 -16.45 5.98 -37.50
C LYS A 568 -16.31 7.10 -36.47
N ASN A 569 -16.83 8.28 -36.80
CA ASN A 569 -16.80 9.46 -35.92
C ASN A 569 -15.39 9.86 -35.45
N PHE A 570 -14.36 9.53 -36.24
CA PHE A 570 -12.94 9.77 -35.93
C PHE A 570 -12.69 11.20 -35.41
N LEU A 571 -13.15 12.21 -36.16
CA LEU A 571 -13.00 13.62 -35.81
C LEU A 571 -13.62 13.98 -34.45
N SER A 572 -14.81 13.47 -34.15
CA SER A 572 -15.52 13.75 -32.91
C SER A 572 -14.77 13.19 -31.70
N ILE A 573 -14.24 11.96 -31.83
CA ILE A 573 -13.50 11.29 -30.77
C ILE A 573 -12.14 11.95 -30.58
N TYR A 574 -11.41 12.19 -31.68
CA TYR A 574 -10.14 12.92 -31.67
C TYR A 574 -10.27 14.27 -30.96
N ARG A 575 -11.24 15.10 -31.37
CA ARG A 575 -11.44 16.43 -30.78
C ARG A 575 -11.80 16.36 -29.30
N ARG A 576 -12.57 15.35 -28.87
CA ARG A 576 -12.89 15.16 -27.44
C ARG A 576 -11.63 14.81 -26.63
N ILE A 577 -10.77 13.98 -27.17
CA ILE A 577 -9.55 13.51 -26.50
C ILE A 577 -8.47 14.61 -26.49
N VAL A 578 -8.21 15.24 -27.62
CA VAL A 578 -7.10 16.20 -27.75
C VAL A 578 -7.45 17.60 -27.21
N PHE A 579 -8.70 18.04 -27.32
CA PHE A 579 -9.10 19.40 -26.93
C PHE A 579 -10.00 19.47 -25.68
N GLY A 580 -10.30 18.33 -25.03
CA GLY A 580 -11.05 18.29 -23.76
C GLY A 580 -12.51 18.78 -23.81
N GLY A 581 -13.04 19.12 -24.99
CA GLY A 581 -14.34 19.77 -25.15
C GLY A 581 -15.53 18.83 -25.37
N THR A 582 -16.69 19.18 -24.79
CA THR A 582 -17.99 18.73 -25.30
C THR A 582 -18.20 19.38 -26.67
N LEU A 583 -18.40 18.58 -27.74
CA LEU A 583 -18.68 19.14 -29.07
C LEU A 583 -19.86 20.10 -29.00
N ASN A 584 -19.61 21.38 -29.24
CA ASN A 584 -20.68 22.34 -29.45
C ASN A 584 -21.31 22.04 -30.82
N LYS A 585 -22.52 21.48 -30.82
CA LYS A 585 -23.23 21.10 -32.07
C LYS A 585 -23.47 22.29 -33.00
N ASN A 586 -23.39 23.53 -32.49
CA ASN A 586 -23.78 24.74 -33.20
C ASN A 586 -22.60 25.62 -33.65
N LYS A 587 -21.35 25.25 -33.35
CA LYS A 587 -20.15 25.98 -33.79
C LYS A 587 -19.16 25.00 -34.44
N SER A 588 -18.72 25.31 -35.65
CA SER A 588 -17.57 24.64 -36.28
C SER A 588 -16.24 24.91 -35.55
N ALA A 589 -16.22 25.90 -34.65
CA ALA A 589 -15.09 26.21 -33.79
C ALA A 589 -15.12 25.39 -32.49
N ILE A 590 -14.04 24.66 -32.22
CA ILE A 590 -13.80 24.00 -30.95
C ILE A 590 -13.50 25.08 -29.92
N GLU A 591 -14.38 25.27 -28.94
CA GLU A 591 -13.97 25.97 -27.73
C GLU A 591 -13.02 25.01 -27.01
N CYS A 592 -11.73 25.35 -27.00
CA CYS A 592 -10.72 24.65 -26.20
C CYS A 592 -11.14 24.84 -24.74
N GLY A 593 -11.91 23.88 -24.22
CA GLY A 593 -12.51 24.00 -22.91
C GLY A 593 -11.43 23.89 -21.85
N ASN A 594 -11.56 24.65 -20.75
CA ASN A 594 -10.73 24.48 -19.54
C ASN A 594 -10.94 23.11 -18.84
N LYS A 595 -11.59 22.15 -19.50
CA LYS A 595 -11.88 20.84 -18.93
C LYS A 595 -10.66 19.94 -19.09
N LYS A 596 -10.21 19.37 -17.96
CA LYS A 596 -9.09 18.43 -17.90
C LYS A 596 -9.26 17.34 -18.96
N CYS A 597 -8.17 17.04 -19.67
CA CYS A 597 -8.14 15.97 -20.66
C CYS A 597 -8.67 14.68 -20.03
N ILE A 598 -9.58 13.99 -20.73
CA ILE A 598 -10.28 12.80 -20.22
C ILE A 598 -9.53 11.54 -20.67
N VAL A 599 -8.21 11.53 -20.47
CA VAL A 599 -7.41 10.34 -20.74
C VAL A 599 -7.04 9.72 -19.39
N PRO A 600 -7.85 8.78 -18.86
CA PRO A 600 -7.49 8.09 -17.64
C PRO A 600 -6.14 7.40 -17.86
N PRO A 601 -5.16 7.53 -16.95
CA PRO A 601 -3.86 6.91 -17.14
C PRO A 601 -4.00 5.38 -17.17
N LEU A 602 -3.03 4.69 -17.76
CA LEU A 602 -2.96 3.23 -17.61
C LEU A 602 -2.81 2.95 -16.12
N MET A 603 -3.77 2.20 -15.57
CA MET A 603 -3.79 1.87 -14.14
C MET A 603 -2.64 0.92 -13.84
N SER A 604 -1.86 1.24 -12.81
CA SER A 604 -0.81 0.38 -12.27
C SER A 604 -0.91 0.39 -10.75
N THR A 605 -0.97 -0.81 -10.18
CA THR A 605 -0.96 -1.04 -8.75
C THR A 605 0.42 -0.77 -8.18
N PHE A 606 1.48 -1.10 -8.92
CA PHE A 606 2.84 -0.74 -8.56
C PHE A 606 2.96 0.78 -8.38
N PHE A 607 2.58 1.55 -9.40
CA PHE A 607 2.63 3.01 -9.40
C PHE A 607 1.78 3.64 -8.29
N GLU A 608 0.53 3.20 -8.15
CA GLU A 608 -0.38 3.75 -7.14
C GLU A 608 0.11 3.50 -5.72
N GLN A 609 0.62 2.30 -5.44
CA GLN A 609 1.07 1.97 -4.10
C GLN A 609 2.42 2.62 -3.79
N HIS A 610 3.32 2.73 -4.77
CA HIS A 610 4.59 3.46 -4.63
C HIS A 610 4.33 4.93 -4.27
N GLY A 611 3.46 5.60 -5.04
CA GLY A 611 3.03 6.97 -4.74
C GLY A 611 2.23 7.13 -3.44
N ASN A 612 1.81 6.04 -2.80
CA ASN A 612 1.17 6.01 -1.48
C ASN A 612 2.09 5.43 -0.40
N HIS A 613 3.41 5.51 -0.61
CA HIS A 613 4.45 5.05 0.34
C HIS A 613 4.26 3.60 0.79
N HIS A 614 3.93 2.74 -0.16
CA HIS A 614 3.65 1.32 0.04
C HIS A 614 2.49 1.00 1.00
N ARG A 615 1.69 1.99 1.43
CA ARG A 615 0.52 1.75 2.28
C ARG A 615 -0.59 1.05 1.49
N MET A 616 -1.08 -0.07 2.03
CA MET A 616 -2.15 -0.83 1.41
C MET A 616 -3.53 -0.22 1.70
N GLY A 617 -4.02 0.59 0.76
CA GLY A 617 -5.40 1.10 0.82
C GLY A 617 -6.44 0.06 0.37
N PRO A 618 -7.74 0.28 0.65
CA PRO A 618 -8.82 -0.62 0.25
C PRO A 618 -8.87 -0.92 -1.26
N LYS A 619 -8.55 0.07 -2.12
CA LYS A 619 -8.48 -0.13 -3.58
C LYS A 619 -7.38 -1.10 -4.00
N CYS A 620 -6.21 -0.99 -3.37
CA CYS A 620 -5.08 -1.88 -3.61
C CYS A 620 -5.42 -3.32 -3.18
N LEU A 621 -5.98 -3.47 -1.97
CA LEU A 621 -6.46 -4.76 -1.48
C LEU A 621 -7.55 -5.37 -2.38
N ALA A 622 -8.47 -4.56 -2.90
CA ALA A 622 -9.50 -5.04 -3.83
C ALA A 622 -8.86 -5.75 -5.03
N ARG A 623 -7.82 -5.15 -5.63
CA ARG A 623 -7.12 -5.73 -6.78
C ARG A 623 -6.44 -7.05 -6.44
N PHE A 624 -5.71 -7.14 -5.33
CA PHE A 624 -5.10 -8.40 -4.90
C PHE A 624 -6.14 -9.49 -4.62
N LEU A 625 -7.34 -9.10 -4.20
CA LEU A 625 -8.45 -10.02 -3.93
C LEU A 625 -9.29 -10.35 -5.17
N GLY A 626 -8.98 -9.78 -6.34
CA GLY A 626 -9.77 -9.92 -7.56
C GLY A 626 -11.17 -9.28 -7.46
N GLU A 627 -11.34 -8.29 -6.59
CA GLU A 627 -12.59 -7.56 -6.35
C GLU A 627 -12.60 -6.24 -7.13
N SER A 628 -13.80 -5.71 -7.41
CA SER A 628 -13.95 -4.38 -8.00
C SER A 628 -13.48 -3.29 -7.04
N ASN A 629 -12.92 -2.20 -7.58
CA ASN A 629 -12.56 -1.02 -6.79
C ASN A 629 -13.77 -0.53 -5.96
N PRO A 630 -13.60 -0.30 -4.65
CA PRO A 630 -14.68 0.18 -3.81
C PRO A 630 -15.12 1.59 -4.23
N THR A 631 -16.43 1.80 -4.27
CA THR A 631 -17.08 3.10 -4.49
C THR A 631 -17.75 3.64 -3.23
N THR A 632 -17.87 2.83 -2.17
CA THR A 632 -18.47 3.21 -0.89
C THR A 632 -17.63 2.73 0.30
N LYS A 633 -17.71 3.44 1.43
CA LYS A 633 -17.01 3.08 2.68
C LYS A 633 -17.36 1.66 3.18
N ALA A 634 -18.62 1.24 3.03
CA ALA A 634 -19.04 -0.12 3.38
C ALA A 634 -18.36 -1.21 2.52
N GLN A 635 -18.10 -0.91 1.25
CA GLN A 635 -17.32 -1.82 0.39
C GLN A 635 -15.85 -1.86 0.82
N GLU A 636 -15.27 -0.71 1.18
CA GLU A 636 -13.90 -0.63 1.71
C GLU A 636 -13.74 -1.50 2.97
N GLU A 637 -14.62 -1.33 3.95
CA GLU A 637 -14.61 -2.12 5.20
C GLU A 637 -14.77 -3.63 4.92
N LYS A 638 -15.64 -4.00 3.96
CA LYS A 638 -15.80 -5.39 3.55
C LYS A 638 -14.51 -5.96 2.93
N ILE A 639 -13.83 -5.19 2.09
CA ILE A 639 -12.56 -5.59 1.45
C ILE A 639 -11.47 -5.75 2.51
N VAL A 640 -11.31 -4.78 3.41
CA VAL A 640 -10.32 -4.83 4.49
C VAL A 640 -10.59 -6.05 5.38
N LYS A 641 -11.83 -6.28 5.79
CA LYS A 641 -12.20 -7.46 6.60
C LYS A 641 -11.89 -8.78 5.88
N LYS A 642 -12.13 -8.85 4.57
CA LYS A 642 -11.80 -10.03 3.76
C LYS A 642 -10.28 -10.24 3.64
N ALA A 643 -9.50 -9.16 3.54
CA ALA A 643 -8.03 -9.23 3.53
C ALA A 643 -7.49 -9.74 4.87
N VAL A 644 -7.94 -9.15 5.99
CA VAL A 644 -7.52 -9.53 7.35
C VAL A 644 -7.87 -10.98 7.69
N SER A 645 -8.94 -11.53 7.10
CA SER A 645 -9.32 -12.94 7.32
C SER A 645 -8.44 -13.97 6.59
N GLN A 646 -7.52 -13.54 5.74
CA GLN A 646 -6.68 -14.43 4.94
C GLN A 646 -5.25 -14.50 5.48
N PRO A 647 -4.55 -15.64 5.27
CA PRO A 647 -3.12 -15.73 5.58
C PRO A 647 -2.33 -14.64 4.84
N ILE A 648 -1.43 -13.98 5.55
CA ILE A 648 -0.66 -12.84 5.02
C ILE A 648 0.19 -13.25 3.81
N THR A 649 0.75 -14.46 3.83
CA THR A 649 1.50 -15.05 2.71
C THR A 649 0.64 -15.22 1.46
N ALA A 650 -0.66 -15.52 1.60
CA ALA A 650 -1.57 -15.61 0.47
C ALA A 650 -1.85 -14.22 -0.14
N ILE A 651 -1.93 -13.17 0.69
CA ILE A 651 -2.04 -11.79 0.20
C ILE A 651 -0.75 -11.37 -0.52
N MET A 652 0.43 -11.67 0.04
CA MET A 652 1.73 -11.40 -0.59
C MET A 652 1.86 -12.08 -1.95
N GLN A 653 1.47 -13.36 -2.05
CA GLN A 653 1.53 -14.10 -3.30
C GLN A 653 0.61 -13.49 -4.38
N ARG A 654 -0.60 -13.07 -4.02
CA ARG A 654 -1.49 -12.37 -4.96
C ARG A 654 -1.00 -10.98 -5.33
N ALA A 655 -0.38 -10.26 -4.38
CA ALA A 655 0.26 -8.98 -4.66
C ALA A 655 1.39 -9.16 -5.68
N LYS A 656 2.24 -10.17 -5.48
CA LYS A 656 3.28 -10.57 -6.45
C LYS A 656 2.69 -10.86 -7.82
N GLU A 657 1.69 -11.72 -7.92
CA GLU A 657 1.06 -12.08 -9.20
C GLU A 657 0.45 -10.86 -9.93
N THR A 658 -0.24 -10.00 -9.17
CA THR A 658 -0.86 -8.78 -9.68
C THR A 658 0.19 -7.84 -10.27
N VAL A 659 1.29 -7.61 -9.54
CA VAL A 659 2.34 -6.68 -9.96
C VAL A 659 3.21 -7.26 -11.06
N ILE A 660 3.58 -8.55 -11.01
CA ILE A 660 4.37 -9.19 -12.08
C ILE A 660 3.65 -9.08 -13.44
N ALA A 661 2.32 -9.16 -13.46
CA ALA A 661 1.55 -8.96 -14.68
C ALA A 661 1.76 -7.56 -15.29
N GLU A 662 2.03 -6.54 -14.49
CA GLU A 662 2.30 -5.18 -14.97
C GLU A 662 3.68 -5.05 -15.65
N PHE A 663 4.57 -6.05 -15.49
CA PHE A 663 5.89 -6.11 -16.13
C PHE A 663 5.97 -7.17 -17.23
N SER A 664 5.23 -8.26 -17.12
CA SER A 664 5.39 -9.44 -17.99
C SER A 664 4.16 -9.81 -18.82
N SER A 665 3.02 -9.12 -18.63
CA SER A 665 1.84 -9.38 -19.46
C SER A 665 2.02 -8.82 -20.89
N PRO A 666 1.11 -9.15 -21.84
CA PRO A 666 1.11 -8.54 -23.16
C PRO A 666 0.96 -7.01 -23.16
N VAL A 667 0.55 -6.43 -22.02
CA VAL A 667 0.45 -4.99 -21.80
C VAL A 667 1.30 -4.64 -20.58
N PRO A 668 2.65 -4.62 -20.71
CA PRO A 668 3.55 -4.45 -19.58
C PRO A 668 3.62 -2.97 -19.17
N VAL A 669 2.55 -2.48 -18.54
CA VAL A 669 2.34 -1.06 -18.20
C VAL A 669 3.56 -0.44 -17.50
N MET A 670 4.21 -1.15 -16.59
CA MET A 670 5.39 -0.66 -15.87
C MET A 670 6.65 -0.53 -16.72
N ARG A 671 6.75 -1.30 -17.81
CA ARG A 671 7.90 -1.23 -18.71
C ARG A 671 7.71 -0.25 -19.85
N ILE A 672 6.55 0.39 -20.02
CA ILE A 672 6.34 1.28 -21.18
C ILE A 672 7.30 2.47 -21.15
N ASN A 673 8.12 2.61 -22.19
CA ASN A 673 8.93 3.80 -22.43
C ASN A 673 8.10 4.87 -23.16
N TYR A 674 7.36 5.65 -22.38
CA TYR A 674 6.54 6.74 -22.89
C TYR A 674 7.34 7.81 -23.64
N PHE A 675 8.60 8.04 -23.27
CA PHE A 675 9.48 9.02 -23.92
C PHE A 675 9.82 8.59 -25.35
N ALA A 676 10.19 7.32 -25.55
CA ALA A 676 10.45 6.77 -26.89
C ALA A 676 9.21 6.80 -27.78
N ILE A 677 8.04 6.44 -27.23
CA ILE A 677 6.76 6.50 -27.96
C ILE A 677 6.43 7.96 -28.33
N PHE A 678 6.62 8.89 -27.38
CA PHE A 678 6.42 10.32 -27.62
C PHE A 678 7.34 10.84 -28.73
N ASN A 679 8.63 10.53 -28.67
CA ASN A 679 9.62 10.96 -29.67
C ASN A 679 9.28 10.42 -31.07
N LEU A 680 8.89 9.15 -31.20
CA LEU A 680 8.43 8.59 -32.48
C LEU A 680 7.19 9.32 -33.01
N CYS A 681 6.21 9.59 -32.14
CA CYS A 681 5.00 10.33 -32.54
C CYS A 681 5.33 11.74 -33.01
N ILE A 682 6.25 12.42 -32.34
CA ILE A 682 6.75 13.73 -32.77
C ILE A 682 7.41 13.63 -34.14
N GLU A 683 8.28 12.64 -34.37
CA GLU A 683 8.96 12.45 -35.65
C GLU A 683 7.97 12.30 -36.81
N VAL A 684 6.89 11.53 -36.62
CA VAL A 684 5.81 11.38 -37.61
C VAL A 684 5.13 12.73 -37.88
N LEU A 685 4.78 13.48 -36.85
CA LEU A 685 4.10 14.77 -36.98
C LEU A 685 4.99 15.83 -37.63
N GLU A 686 6.28 15.85 -37.30
CA GLU A 686 7.25 16.72 -37.95
C GLU A 686 7.44 16.38 -39.42
N ASN A 687 7.58 15.09 -39.74
CA ASN A 687 7.70 14.64 -41.12
C ASN A 687 6.45 15.02 -41.91
N PHE A 688 5.26 14.93 -41.31
CA PHE A 688 4.03 15.41 -41.94
C PHE A 688 4.10 16.90 -42.27
N SER A 689 4.54 17.74 -41.33
CA SER A 689 4.72 19.18 -41.59
C SER A 689 5.74 19.45 -42.69
N LYS A 690 6.89 18.75 -42.69
CA LYS A 690 7.96 18.91 -43.69
C LYS A 690 7.46 18.56 -45.11
N ILE A 691 6.67 17.49 -45.24
CA ILE A 691 6.03 17.11 -46.51
C ILE A 691 5.10 18.21 -47.01
N ILE A 692 4.28 18.81 -46.13
CA ILE A 692 3.38 19.91 -46.52
C ILE A 692 4.17 21.15 -46.94
N ASP A 693 5.26 21.47 -46.25
CA ASP A 693 6.11 22.62 -46.59
C ASP A 693 6.82 22.47 -47.94
N GLY A 694 7.07 21.24 -48.38
CA GLY A 694 7.57 20.94 -49.71
C GLY A 694 6.49 20.85 -50.80
N SER A 695 5.21 21.06 -50.46
CA SER A 695 4.08 20.85 -51.37
C SER A 695 3.38 22.16 -51.75
N GLU A 696 2.50 22.09 -52.75
CA GLU A 696 1.61 23.19 -53.15
C GLU A 696 0.62 23.60 -52.03
N LEU A 697 0.43 22.75 -51.01
CA LEU A 697 -0.46 23.00 -49.89
C LEU A 697 0.13 23.89 -48.80
N LYS A 698 1.41 24.28 -48.86
CA LYS A 698 2.08 25.09 -47.84
C LYS A 698 1.27 26.33 -47.43
N GLY A 699 0.64 27.02 -48.39
CA GLY A 699 -0.15 28.23 -48.16
C GLY A 699 -1.61 27.99 -47.72
N SER A 700 -2.07 26.75 -47.68
CA SER A 700 -3.48 26.42 -47.42
C SER A 700 -3.85 26.43 -45.93
N LEU A 701 -2.86 26.31 -45.04
CA LEU A 701 -3.04 26.43 -43.59
C LEU A 701 -2.41 27.72 -43.09
N LYS A 702 -3.24 28.60 -42.55
CA LYS A 702 -2.80 29.75 -41.76
C LYS A 702 -3.12 29.46 -40.30
N PHE A 703 -2.10 29.17 -39.51
CA PHE A 703 -2.23 29.12 -38.06
C PHE A 703 -2.23 30.53 -37.50
N SER A 704 -3.14 30.81 -36.57
CA SER A 704 -3.19 32.08 -35.83
C SER A 704 -3.22 31.75 -34.34
N PRO A 705 -2.13 32.00 -33.58
CA PRO A 705 -0.85 32.59 -34.03
C PRO A 705 -0.06 31.68 -34.99
N PRO A 706 0.91 32.21 -35.76
CA PRO A 706 1.82 31.40 -36.56
C PRO A 706 2.50 30.36 -35.67
N VAL A 707 2.22 29.08 -35.91
CA VAL A 707 2.91 27.99 -35.24
C VAL A 707 4.12 27.66 -36.09
N GLU A 708 5.29 28.16 -35.69
CA GLU A 708 6.56 27.89 -36.39
C GLU A 708 7.05 26.45 -36.16
N LEU A 709 6.51 25.77 -35.15
CA LEU A 709 6.95 24.45 -34.74
C LEU A 709 6.23 23.31 -35.47
N HIS A 710 7.02 22.50 -36.17
CA HIS A 710 6.55 21.40 -37.01
C HIS A 710 5.66 20.39 -36.27
N ALA A 711 5.98 20.05 -35.01
CA ALA A 711 5.20 19.10 -34.22
C ALA A 711 3.79 19.62 -33.86
N ILE A 712 3.68 20.83 -33.30
CA ILE A 712 2.39 21.46 -32.94
C ILE A 712 1.54 21.71 -34.19
N ARG A 713 2.20 22.13 -35.28
CA ARG A 713 1.56 22.25 -36.59
C ARG A 713 1.04 20.89 -37.09
N GLY A 714 1.82 19.83 -36.93
CA GLY A 714 1.42 18.46 -37.25
C GLY A 714 0.14 18.04 -36.51
N VAL A 715 0.05 18.27 -35.20
CA VAL A 715 -1.17 18.00 -34.40
C VAL A 715 -2.38 18.72 -34.97
N SER A 716 -2.23 19.99 -35.32
CA SER A 716 -3.33 20.77 -35.90
C SER A 716 -3.70 20.28 -37.31
N MET A 717 -2.72 19.81 -38.09
CA MET A 717 -2.94 19.20 -39.41
C MET A 717 -3.70 17.87 -39.31
N VAL A 718 -3.56 17.11 -38.22
CA VAL A 718 -4.36 15.90 -37.98
C VAL A 718 -5.85 16.22 -37.98
N ASP A 719 -6.28 17.28 -37.28
CA ASP A 719 -7.69 17.69 -37.23
C ASP A 719 -8.26 17.91 -38.64
N TYR A 720 -7.48 18.59 -39.49
CA TYR A 720 -7.84 18.89 -40.86
C TYR A 720 -7.96 17.64 -41.74
N VAL A 721 -7.03 16.68 -41.60
CA VAL A 721 -7.11 15.39 -42.31
C VAL A 721 -8.36 14.61 -41.87
N LEU A 722 -8.63 14.57 -40.57
CA LEU A 722 -9.81 13.90 -40.02
C LEU A 722 -11.11 14.56 -40.50
N GLU A 723 -11.14 15.89 -40.65
CA GLU A 723 -12.28 16.62 -41.23
C GLU A 723 -12.50 16.26 -42.71
N ILE A 724 -11.45 16.22 -43.52
CA ILE A 724 -11.53 15.77 -44.91
C ILE A 724 -12.07 14.34 -44.98
N ILE A 725 -11.54 13.45 -44.16
CA ILE A 725 -11.99 12.05 -44.15
C ILE A 725 -13.44 11.95 -43.71
N ALA A 726 -13.87 12.68 -42.68
CA ALA A 726 -15.26 12.72 -42.23
C ALA A 726 -16.21 13.21 -43.33
N GLU A 727 -15.84 14.28 -44.05
CA GLU A 727 -16.65 14.84 -45.13
C GLU A 727 -16.77 13.87 -46.32
N TYR A 728 -15.65 13.31 -46.77
CA TYR A 728 -15.63 12.40 -47.91
C TYR A 728 -16.21 11.01 -47.58
N SER A 729 -16.29 10.64 -46.30
CA SER A 729 -16.92 9.40 -45.84
C SER A 729 -18.46 9.42 -45.90
N LYS A 730 -19.09 10.58 -46.13
CA LYS A 730 -20.56 10.70 -46.19
C LYS A 730 -21.21 9.95 -47.36
N THR A 731 -20.53 9.82 -48.49
CA THR A 731 -21.09 9.15 -49.68
C THR A 731 -20.12 8.14 -50.29
N HIS A 732 -20.65 7.02 -50.79
CA HIS A 732 -19.84 5.97 -51.44
C HIS A 732 -19.00 6.49 -52.62
N ARG A 733 -19.52 7.46 -53.37
CA ARG A 733 -18.77 8.09 -54.49
C ARG A 733 -17.58 8.91 -53.99
N ASN A 734 -17.72 9.61 -52.85
CA ASN A 734 -16.64 10.43 -52.29
C ASN A 734 -15.59 9.56 -51.58
N ARG A 735 -16.00 8.47 -50.91
CA ARG A 735 -15.09 7.48 -50.29
C ARG A 735 -14.03 7.00 -51.26
N LYS A 736 -14.42 6.65 -52.50
CA LYS A 736 -13.49 6.22 -53.57
C LYS A 736 -12.48 7.28 -54.03
N LYS A 737 -12.67 8.54 -53.64
CA LYS A 737 -11.73 9.63 -53.93
C LYS A 737 -10.70 9.84 -52.82
N LEU A 738 -10.90 9.30 -51.62
CA LEU A 738 -10.01 9.51 -50.47
C LEU A 738 -8.54 9.21 -50.79
N PRO A 739 -8.17 8.08 -51.42
CA PRO A 739 -6.77 7.79 -51.78
C PRO A 739 -6.15 8.72 -52.83
N LYS A 740 -6.95 9.59 -53.45
CA LYS A 740 -6.52 10.56 -54.47
C LYS A 740 -6.40 11.99 -53.94
N LEU A 741 -6.76 12.21 -52.68
CA LEU A 741 -6.64 13.51 -52.04
C LEU A 741 -5.24 13.69 -51.49
N ASP A 742 -4.65 14.86 -51.71
CA ASP A 742 -3.28 15.17 -51.32
C ASP A 742 -3.09 15.08 -49.80
N TRP A 743 -4.03 15.63 -49.02
CA TRP A 743 -3.97 15.66 -47.55
C TRP A 743 -3.86 14.26 -46.90
N PRO A 744 -4.80 13.32 -47.10
CA PRO A 744 -4.64 11.94 -46.63
C PRO A 744 -3.40 11.24 -47.18
N THR A 745 -3.02 11.51 -48.43
CA THR A 745 -1.84 10.89 -49.05
C THR A 745 -0.53 11.36 -48.40
N PHE A 746 -0.40 12.66 -48.11
CA PHE A 746 0.75 13.22 -47.42
C PHE A 746 0.80 12.78 -45.96
N ALA A 747 -0.36 12.71 -45.29
CA ALA A 747 -0.46 12.16 -43.95
C ALA A 747 -0.02 10.68 -43.89
N ALA A 748 -0.42 9.86 -44.87
CA ALA A 748 0.02 8.48 -44.98
C ALA A 748 1.54 8.36 -45.20
N ARG A 749 2.13 9.24 -46.02
CA ARG A 749 3.59 9.28 -46.24
C ARG A 749 4.36 9.68 -44.99
N ALA A 750 3.74 10.42 -44.07
CA ALA A 750 4.39 10.82 -42.83
C ALA A 750 4.87 9.61 -42.00
N PHE A 751 4.12 8.50 -42.05
CA PHE A 751 4.44 7.26 -41.36
C PHE A 751 5.63 6.47 -41.96
N ASN A 752 6.21 6.91 -43.08
CA ASN A 752 7.38 6.24 -43.68
C ASN A 752 8.66 6.36 -42.83
N VAL A 753 8.66 7.22 -41.79
CA VAL A 753 9.76 7.31 -40.82
C VAL A 753 9.77 6.13 -39.84
N ILE A 754 8.64 5.44 -39.69
CA ILE A 754 8.53 4.31 -38.77
C ILE A 754 9.20 3.09 -39.39
N ASP A 755 10.11 2.47 -38.65
CA ASP A 755 10.66 1.17 -39.00
C ASP A 755 9.53 0.13 -39.02
N LYS A 756 9.38 -0.55 -40.16
CA LYS A 756 8.31 -1.53 -40.39
C LYS A 756 8.52 -2.81 -39.58
N ASP A 757 9.76 -3.07 -39.19
CA ASP A 757 10.14 -4.23 -38.39
C ASP A 757 10.19 -3.89 -36.89
N ALA A 758 9.82 -2.66 -36.51
CA ALA A 758 9.74 -2.25 -35.12
C ALA A 758 8.67 -3.07 -34.35
N THR A 759 9.01 -3.41 -33.12
CA THR A 759 8.16 -4.17 -32.19
C THR A 759 8.00 -3.43 -30.88
N LEU A 760 6.92 -3.68 -30.13
CA LEU A 760 6.71 -3.06 -28.82
C LEU A 760 7.92 -3.19 -27.88
N GLU A 761 8.69 -4.28 -27.93
CA GLU A 761 9.87 -4.50 -27.07
C GLU A 761 10.92 -3.38 -27.19
N GLN A 762 11.04 -2.72 -28.34
CA GLN A 762 11.95 -1.57 -28.52
C GLN A 762 11.50 -0.33 -27.74
N PHE A 763 10.23 -0.29 -27.33
CA PHE A 763 9.60 0.77 -26.56
C PHE A 763 9.31 0.32 -25.13
N LEU A 764 9.99 -0.74 -24.66
CA LEU A 764 9.93 -1.18 -23.28
C LEU A 764 11.28 -0.98 -22.57
N TRP A 765 11.23 -0.55 -21.31
CA TRP A 765 12.37 -0.56 -20.41
C TRP A 765 12.86 -1.99 -20.19
N LYS A 766 14.17 -2.13 -20.09
CA LYS A 766 14.83 -3.36 -19.64
C LYS A 766 14.95 -3.26 -18.12
N VAL A 767 14.12 -4.04 -17.42
CA VAL A 767 13.99 -3.98 -15.95
C VAL A 767 14.34 -5.31 -15.33
#